data_AF-A0A2E6LIK8-F1
#
_entry.id   AF-A0A2E6LIK8-F1
#
_cell.length_a   1.000
_cell.length_b   1.000
_cell.length_c   1.000
_cell.angle_alpha   90.00
_cell.angle_beta   90.00
_cell.angle_gamma   90.00
#
_symmetry.space_group_name_H-M   'P 1'
#
loop_
_entity.id
_entity.type
_entity.pdbx_description
1 polymer ?
#
loop_
_entity_poly.entity_id
_entity_poly.type
_entity_poly.pdbx_seq_one_letter_code
_entity_poly.pdbx_strand_id
1 'polypeptide(L)'
;MILNSSEEASYYLNDFENFLPKDEVLFFPSSFKKEATQDIYENSNILSRSEVLKKIKNKTKSKLIVSYSEAIFEKIISQNILNKKTLYFDKVKSFSLDSINELLFKLGFNRVPFVSSPGEFSIRGGILDIYSFSYNHPYRLEFFDDKVERICSFNIETQISINAFDHITILPNTSNIDFSKKRSSFFDFFPENTVYIFNDFDKTINSLKKLYSNAEKLYKSKKIEDYLPESLFINDNEIINKIKNKNAILFEQSIYIKKLKKIHIKQYPQPSFNKKFNFLINHLNNNSDKGFKNIIFCSNENQAKRFHDIFQEIEINVKYETIIKPIYKGFEDEEAKISFFTDHQIFERYHKYKLRNNYSNFQNLSLKEINKLNKGDYVTHIDHGIGKFAGLLKIKINNSLQESVKILYGDSDILYLSIHSLYKISKYNGKDGAIPKIYKLGSKAWKNLKIKTKKKVKKIAFDLIKLYAKRKEKIGFAFNPDSYLQWELEASFLFEDTPDQTKTTKDVKTDMESPHPMDRLICGDVGFGKTEIAIRAAFKAVDNNKQVAVLVPTTILAFQHYNSFLERLKNFPITIDYLNRFRSSKEKNQISEKLSLGKIDIIIGTHQIVNNINFKDLGLLIVDEEQKFGVSVKEKLRNLKVNVDVLTLTATPIPRTLQFSLISARDLSIISTPPPNRYPIQTEIIRFDEKIIKDAIVYEMQRGGQVFFIHNLVSNINEVFEFIERLVPDAKIVIGHGQMDGKKLEKTMLEFIKGKHDVLIATTIIENGLDVPNANTIFINNANNFGLSDLHQMRGRVGRSNKKAFCYLITHENSNITKEASKRIKAIEENSNLGSGINIAMKDLEIRGAGNLLGADQSGFINEMGFETYQKILQEAIDELKEKEFKDLYKSEKIHHQYYVKDIQIDTDLEILIPDDYISDTSERLYQYQELSKIKDEEKIENFKIKLQDRFGEIPIPTYELIETVKLKWGLKKIAIERAVIKNNQFVGYFINDKNNSFFNSPIFSSLISKIQTLNKIVSIKEKETKKGLRLLLIIDNIKNIKKLNKLINKLLSL
;
A
#
# COMPACT_ATOMS: atom_id res chain seq x y z
N MET A 1 30.65 -12.49 15.87
CA MET A 1 30.87 -11.05 16.01
C MET A 1 29.73 -10.46 16.82
N ILE A 2 30.03 -9.78 17.92
CA ILE A 2 29.07 -9.14 18.82
C ILE A 2 29.29 -7.63 18.77
N LEU A 3 28.23 -6.90 18.41
CA LEU A 3 28.21 -5.45 18.23
C LEU A 3 27.40 -4.76 19.33
N ASN A 4 27.51 -3.43 19.41
CA ASN A 4 26.98 -2.70 20.55
C ASN A 4 25.45 -2.55 20.49
N SER A 5 24.90 -2.42 19.29
CA SER A 5 23.47 -2.21 19.06
C SER A 5 22.92 -3.10 17.92
N SER A 6 21.60 -3.28 17.91
CA SER A 6 20.89 -3.99 16.84
C SER A 6 21.08 -3.34 15.47
N GLU A 7 21.07 -2.00 15.41
CA GLU A 7 21.29 -1.27 14.17
C GLU A 7 22.69 -1.49 13.61
N GLU A 8 23.72 -1.38 14.47
CA GLU A 8 25.10 -1.64 14.09
C GLU A 8 25.25 -3.08 13.58
N ALA A 9 24.69 -4.06 14.30
CA ALA A 9 24.69 -5.46 13.87
C ALA A 9 24.04 -5.68 12.50
N SER A 10 22.98 -4.95 12.19
CA SER A 10 22.27 -5.04 10.92
C SER A 10 23.08 -4.46 9.74
N TYR A 11 23.87 -3.41 9.99
CA TYR A 11 24.78 -2.85 8.98
C TYR A 11 25.88 -3.82 8.61
N TYR A 12 26.63 -4.30 9.61
CA TYR A 12 27.71 -5.25 9.38
C TYR A 12 27.22 -6.56 8.78
N LEU A 13 26.02 -7.02 9.15
CA LEU A 13 25.41 -8.21 8.55
C LEU A 13 25.35 -8.09 7.02
N ASN A 14 24.87 -6.96 6.48
CA ASN A 14 24.73 -6.80 5.03
C ASN A 14 26.07 -6.69 4.33
N ASP A 15 27.03 -6.00 4.95
CA ASP A 15 28.39 -5.92 4.42
C ASP A 15 28.94 -7.34 4.25
N PHE A 16 28.81 -8.19 5.27
CA PHE A 16 29.22 -9.59 5.17
C PHE A 16 28.41 -10.37 4.13
N GLU A 17 27.09 -10.19 4.03
CA GLU A 17 26.26 -10.85 3.00
C GLU A 17 26.63 -10.43 1.56
N ASN A 18 27.20 -9.25 1.37
CA ASN A 18 27.64 -8.76 0.05
C ASN A 18 28.95 -9.41 -0.41
N PHE A 19 29.80 -9.82 0.53
CA PHE A 19 31.12 -10.40 0.24
C PHE A 19 31.23 -11.91 0.47
N LEU A 20 30.39 -12.48 1.33
CA LEU A 20 30.40 -13.90 1.68
C LEU A 20 29.14 -14.61 1.16
N PRO A 21 29.20 -15.93 0.92
CA PRO A 21 28.02 -16.72 0.59
C PRO A 21 26.93 -16.56 1.65
N LYS A 22 25.71 -16.36 1.17
CA LYS A 22 24.51 -16.08 1.98
C LYS A 22 24.17 -17.14 3.04
N ASP A 23 24.67 -18.36 2.89
CA ASP A 23 24.44 -19.48 3.83
C ASP A 23 25.49 -19.55 4.95
N GLU A 24 26.57 -18.77 4.84
CA GLU A 24 27.70 -18.75 5.78
C GLU A 24 27.61 -17.58 6.76
N VAL A 25 26.81 -16.55 6.46
CA VAL A 25 26.54 -15.40 7.34
C VAL A 25 25.18 -15.56 8.01
N LEU A 26 25.15 -15.57 9.34
CA LEU A 26 23.94 -15.76 10.14
C LEU A 26 23.73 -14.61 11.11
N PHE A 27 22.47 -14.22 11.32
CA PHE A 27 22.09 -13.17 12.28
C PHE A 27 21.38 -13.76 13.49
N PHE A 28 21.83 -13.39 14.69
CA PHE A 28 21.24 -13.82 15.95
C PHE A 28 20.57 -12.63 16.67
N PRO A 29 19.23 -12.48 16.57
CA PRO A 29 18.50 -11.35 17.15
C PRO A 29 18.11 -11.58 18.62
N SER A 30 17.67 -10.52 19.30
CA SER A 30 16.99 -10.59 20.60
C SER A 30 15.61 -11.21 20.46
N SER A 31 15.19 -12.01 21.45
CA SER A 31 13.84 -12.62 21.51
C SER A 31 12.72 -11.60 21.66
N PHE A 32 13.02 -10.45 22.27
CA PHE A 32 12.08 -9.35 22.50
C PHE A 32 12.34 -8.19 21.54
N LYS A 33 11.28 -7.47 21.19
CA LYS A 33 11.36 -6.10 20.68
C LYS A 33 11.33 -5.16 21.88
N LYS A 34 12.30 -4.24 22.00
CA LYS A 34 12.27 -3.20 23.04
C LYS A 34 11.12 -2.23 22.73
N GLU A 35 9.96 -2.47 23.30
CA GLU A 35 8.89 -1.49 23.48
C GLU A 35 8.57 -1.41 24.97
N ALA A 36 8.51 -0.19 25.51
CA ALA A 36 8.25 0.01 26.91
C ALA A 36 6.87 -0.60 27.28
N THR A 37 6.89 -1.50 28.25
CA THR A 37 5.77 -1.98 29.10
C THR A 37 5.10 -3.33 28.81
N GLN A 38 5.37 -4.07 27.73
CA GLN A 38 4.93 -5.48 27.61
C GLN A 38 5.91 -6.31 26.77
N ASP A 39 6.30 -7.50 27.28
CA ASP A 39 7.13 -8.47 26.57
C ASP A 39 6.31 -9.14 25.44
N ILE A 40 6.21 -8.46 24.29
CA ILE A 40 5.64 -9.07 23.08
C ILE A 40 6.77 -9.87 22.42
N TYR A 41 6.71 -11.20 22.56
CA TYR A 41 7.60 -12.10 21.83
C TYR A 41 7.37 -11.95 20.33
N GLU A 42 8.43 -11.65 19.58
CA GLU A 42 8.36 -11.65 18.11
C GLU A 42 8.72 -13.05 17.61
N ASN A 43 7.73 -13.77 17.08
CA ASN A 43 7.95 -15.13 16.55
C ASN A 43 9.10 -15.16 15.52
N SER A 44 9.24 -14.10 14.71
CA SER A 44 10.32 -13.88 13.72
C SER A 44 11.74 -13.95 14.31
N ASN A 45 11.92 -13.48 15.55
CA ASN A 45 13.22 -13.49 16.22
C ASN A 45 13.51 -14.85 16.86
N ILE A 46 12.50 -15.50 17.45
CA ILE A 46 12.62 -16.87 17.98
C ILE A 46 13.02 -17.85 16.86
N LEU A 47 12.37 -17.69 15.71
CA LEU A 47 12.66 -18.36 14.44
C LEU A 47 14.13 -18.27 14.06
N SER A 48 14.61 -17.04 13.88
CA SER A 48 15.98 -16.74 13.45
C SER A 48 17.00 -17.31 14.43
N ARG A 49 16.72 -17.22 15.74
CA ARG A 49 17.56 -17.84 16.79
C ARG A 49 17.63 -19.35 16.64
N SER A 50 16.50 -20.03 16.42
CA SER A 50 16.45 -21.49 16.26
C SER A 50 17.22 -21.97 15.01
N GLU A 51 17.13 -21.24 13.92
CA GLU A 51 17.84 -21.54 12.66
C GLU A 51 19.35 -21.44 12.86
N VAL A 52 19.81 -20.38 13.53
CA VAL A 52 21.22 -20.18 13.88
C VAL A 52 21.73 -21.38 14.69
N LEU A 53 21.00 -21.79 15.74
CA LEU A 53 21.39 -22.90 16.61
C LEU A 53 21.45 -24.25 15.86
N LYS A 54 20.49 -24.51 14.96
CA LYS A 54 20.52 -25.70 14.10
C LYS A 54 21.73 -25.68 13.16
N LYS A 55 22.03 -24.52 12.57
CA LYS A 55 23.16 -24.34 11.65
C LYS A 55 24.51 -24.43 12.38
N ILE A 56 24.64 -24.01 13.64
CA ILE A 56 25.91 -24.13 14.41
C ILE A 56 26.38 -25.58 14.53
N LYS A 57 25.46 -26.55 14.66
CA LYS A 57 25.82 -27.97 14.82
C LYS A 57 26.33 -28.65 13.54
N ASN A 58 26.02 -28.10 12.37
CA ASN A 58 26.41 -28.70 11.11
C ASN A 58 27.88 -28.35 10.80
N LYS A 59 28.79 -29.30 11.07
CA LYS A 59 30.26 -29.11 11.09
C LYS A 59 30.92 -28.96 9.72
N THR A 60 30.15 -28.89 8.64
CA THR A 60 30.69 -29.03 7.27
C THR A 60 31.33 -27.75 6.72
N LYS A 61 31.03 -26.56 7.27
CA LYS A 61 31.58 -25.26 6.83
C LYS A 61 31.73 -24.26 7.98
N SER A 62 32.74 -23.39 7.89
CA SER A 62 32.91 -22.21 8.76
C SER A 62 31.75 -21.24 8.59
N LYS A 63 31.28 -20.63 9.69
CA LYS A 63 30.14 -19.71 9.68
C LYS A 63 30.46 -18.45 10.47
N LEU A 64 30.01 -17.31 9.98
CA LEU A 64 30.08 -16.02 10.66
C LEU A 64 28.72 -15.69 11.27
N ILE A 65 28.66 -15.53 12.58
CA ILE A 65 27.43 -15.19 13.29
C ILE A 65 27.54 -13.76 13.80
N VAL A 66 26.60 -12.90 13.39
CA VAL A 66 26.50 -11.50 13.78
C VAL A 66 25.38 -11.35 14.81
N SER A 67 25.68 -10.70 15.93
CA SER A 67 24.77 -10.49 17.06
C SER A 67 25.08 -9.16 17.76
N TYR A 68 24.26 -8.78 18.74
CA TYR A 68 24.46 -7.57 19.55
C TYR A 68 24.25 -7.83 21.05
N SER A 69 24.61 -6.84 21.88
CA SER A 69 24.65 -6.95 23.34
C SER A 69 23.33 -7.45 23.97
N GLU A 70 22.18 -6.92 23.55
CA GLU A 70 20.87 -7.36 24.06
C GLU A 70 20.48 -8.77 23.61
N ALA A 71 20.90 -9.21 22.42
CA ALA A 71 20.50 -10.50 21.86
C ALA A 71 21.11 -11.69 22.61
N ILE A 72 22.31 -11.50 23.17
CA ILE A 72 23.05 -12.51 23.93
C ILE A 72 22.70 -12.52 25.42
N PHE A 73 21.79 -11.65 25.88
CA PHE A 73 21.43 -11.53 27.28
C PHE A 73 20.62 -12.74 27.79
N GLU A 74 19.74 -13.30 26.96
CA GLU A 74 18.85 -14.41 27.34
C GLU A 74 19.53 -15.79 27.17
N LYS A 75 19.41 -16.65 28.19
CA LYS A 75 19.81 -18.06 28.12
C LYS A 75 18.85 -18.85 27.24
N ILE A 76 19.41 -19.80 26.50
CA ILE A 76 18.72 -20.57 25.45
C ILE A 76 18.35 -21.97 25.98
N ILE A 77 17.24 -22.51 25.48
CA ILE A 77 16.77 -23.86 25.82
C ILE A 77 17.69 -24.93 25.20
N SER A 78 17.95 -26.02 25.94
CA SER A 78 18.76 -27.14 25.43
C SER A 78 18.09 -27.86 24.25
N GLN A 79 18.87 -28.15 23.20
CA GLN A 79 18.39 -28.76 21.94
C GLN A 79 17.69 -30.13 22.14
N ASN A 80 18.02 -30.87 23.19
CA ASN A 80 17.41 -32.18 23.46
C ASN A 80 15.90 -32.06 23.77
N ILE A 81 15.48 -30.96 24.37
CA ILE A 81 14.06 -30.69 24.66
C ILE A 81 13.33 -30.27 23.38
N LEU A 82 13.97 -29.43 22.56
CA LEU A 82 13.45 -29.01 21.26
C LEU A 82 13.26 -30.20 20.31
N ASN A 83 14.27 -31.08 20.20
CA ASN A 83 14.21 -32.26 19.33
C ASN A 83 13.08 -33.23 19.72
N LYS A 84 12.82 -33.43 21.02
CA LYS A 84 11.72 -34.29 21.50
C LYS A 84 10.33 -33.76 21.16
N LYS A 85 10.19 -32.45 20.95
CA LYS A 85 8.92 -31.78 20.66
C LYS A 85 8.79 -31.32 19.20
N THR A 86 9.75 -31.66 18.34
CA THR A 86 9.70 -31.34 16.90
C THR A 86 9.00 -32.47 16.16
N LEU A 87 7.98 -32.15 15.35
CA LEU A 87 7.38 -33.11 14.42
C LEU A 87 8.10 -33.06 13.07
N TYR A 88 8.29 -34.21 12.44
CA TYR A 88 8.92 -34.34 11.13
C TYR A 88 7.93 -34.96 10.15
N PHE A 89 7.69 -34.30 9.03
CA PHE A 89 6.90 -34.83 7.91
C PHE A 89 7.82 -35.04 6.71
N ASP A 90 7.75 -36.21 6.12
CA ASP A 90 8.46 -36.60 4.89
C ASP A 90 7.51 -37.41 3.99
N LYS A 91 7.90 -37.59 2.72
CA LYS A 91 7.12 -38.37 1.72
C LYS A 91 7.16 -39.88 1.94
N VAL A 92 7.92 -40.38 2.92
CA VAL A 92 8.22 -41.81 3.10
C VAL A 92 7.37 -42.43 4.21
N LYS A 93 7.14 -41.68 5.29
CA LYS A 93 6.38 -42.13 6.46
C LYS A 93 4.88 -41.97 6.27
N SER A 94 4.13 -42.97 6.73
CA SER A 94 2.67 -42.91 6.80
C SER A 94 2.22 -42.24 8.09
N PHE A 95 1.30 -41.28 7.97
CA PHE A 95 0.66 -40.60 9.07
C PHE A 95 -0.85 -40.54 8.82
N SER A 96 -1.65 -41.09 9.73
CA SER A 96 -3.10 -40.87 9.71
C SER A 96 -3.41 -39.42 10.10
N LEU A 97 -4.35 -38.77 9.42
CA LEU A 97 -4.75 -37.38 9.71
C LEU A 97 -5.26 -37.19 11.15
N ASP A 98 -5.94 -38.18 11.73
CA ASP A 98 -6.44 -38.12 13.11
C ASP A 98 -5.31 -38.07 14.15
N SER A 99 -4.28 -38.92 13.97
CA SER A 99 -3.09 -38.90 14.83
C SER A 99 -2.34 -37.56 14.75
N ILE A 100 -2.27 -36.95 13.56
CA ILE A 100 -1.64 -35.63 13.39
C ILE A 100 -2.45 -34.57 14.14
N ASN A 101 -3.77 -34.60 14.03
CA ASN A 101 -4.66 -33.65 14.69
C ASN A 101 -4.45 -33.66 16.22
N GLU A 102 -4.43 -34.86 16.84
CA GLU A 102 -4.15 -35.00 18.28
C GLU A 102 -2.75 -34.48 18.68
N LEU A 103 -1.73 -34.80 17.89
CA LEU A 103 -0.36 -34.35 18.13
C LEU A 103 -0.24 -32.83 18.09
N LEU A 104 -0.89 -32.17 17.12
CA LEU A 104 -0.87 -30.72 16.98
C LEU A 104 -1.61 -30.01 18.12
N PHE A 105 -2.77 -30.53 18.54
CA PHE A 105 -3.46 -30.02 19.73
C PHE A 105 -2.60 -30.13 20.99
N LYS A 106 -1.94 -31.27 21.20
CA LYS A 106 -1.04 -31.48 22.34
C LYS A 106 0.17 -30.53 22.33
N LEU A 107 0.58 -30.09 21.15
CA LEU A 107 1.64 -29.12 20.93
C LEU A 107 1.18 -27.65 21.01
N GLY A 108 -0.11 -27.42 21.31
CA GLY A 108 -0.68 -26.08 21.48
C GLY A 108 -1.00 -25.37 20.17
N PHE A 109 -1.17 -26.10 19.07
CA PHE A 109 -1.66 -25.53 17.83
C PHE A 109 -3.18 -25.39 17.84
N ASN A 110 -3.68 -24.33 17.22
CA ASN A 110 -5.11 -24.04 17.11
C ASN A 110 -5.64 -24.48 15.75
N ARG A 111 -6.70 -25.29 15.77
CA ARG A 111 -7.40 -25.67 14.54
C ARG A 111 -8.27 -24.51 14.07
N VAL A 112 -8.03 -24.04 12.85
CA VAL A 112 -8.75 -22.93 12.22
C VAL A 112 -9.24 -23.31 10.82
N PRO A 113 -10.23 -22.61 10.26
CA PRO A 113 -10.67 -22.86 8.88
C PRO A 113 -9.59 -22.53 7.84
N PHE A 114 -8.87 -21.41 8.04
CA PHE A 114 -7.78 -20.96 7.18
C PHE A 114 -6.60 -20.54 8.04
N VAL A 115 -5.42 -21.01 7.64
CA VAL A 115 -4.17 -20.73 8.34
C VAL A 115 -3.69 -19.34 7.96
N SER A 116 -3.56 -18.48 8.97
CA SER A 116 -3.18 -17.07 8.83
C SER A 116 -1.96 -16.70 9.66
N SER A 117 -1.80 -17.34 10.82
CA SER A 117 -0.79 -17.01 11.82
C SER A 117 -0.03 -18.25 12.28
N PRO A 118 1.23 -18.10 12.74
CA PRO A 118 1.98 -19.21 13.34
C PRO A 118 1.23 -19.84 14.52
N GLY A 119 1.28 -21.16 14.61
CA GLY A 119 0.54 -21.94 15.61
C GLY A 119 -0.85 -22.36 15.15
N GLU A 120 -1.25 -22.03 13.94
CA GLU A 120 -2.52 -22.46 13.36
C GLU A 120 -2.35 -23.66 12.42
N PHE A 121 -3.38 -24.50 12.35
CA PHE A 121 -3.49 -25.55 11.34
C PHE A 121 -4.93 -25.74 10.87
N SER A 122 -5.10 -26.30 9.67
CA SER A 122 -6.39 -26.62 9.05
C SER A 122 -6.29 -27.99 8.38
N ILE A 123 -7.32 -28.81 8.53
CA ILE A 123 -7.45 -30.11 7.87
C ILE A 123 -8.71 -30.09 7.02
N ARG A 124 -8.57 -30.33 5.71
CA ARG A 124 -9.62 -30.27 4.70
C ARG A 124 -9.49 -31.44 3.73
N GLY A 125 -10.28 -32.49 3.93
CA GLY A 125 -10.10 -33.76 3.20
C GLY A 125 -8.68 -34.28 3.38
N GLY A 126 -8.01 -34.62 2.28
CA GLY A 126 -6.60 -35.03 2.27
C GLY A 126 -5.58 -33.88 2.42
N ILE A 127 -5.99 -32.64 2.70
CA ILE A 127 -5.08 -31.50 2.78
C ILE A 127 -4.89 -31.05 4.23
N LEU A 128 -3.64 -30.98 4.68
CA LEU A 128 -3.23 -30.35 5.94
C LEU A 128 -2.47 -29.05 5.63
N ASP A 129 -3.07 -27.93 5.99
CA ASP A 129 -2.35 -26.66 6.05
C ASP A 129 -1.86 -26.44 7.49
N ILE A 130 -0.58 -26.13 7.66
CA ILE A 130 0.00 -25.90 8.97
C ILE A 130 0.99 -24.76 8.96
N TYR A 131 0.90 -23.91 9.97
CA TYR A 131 1.86 -22.86 10.19
C TYR A 131 2.70 -23.09 11.44
N SER A 132 3.88 -23.66 11.26
CA SER A 132 4.84 -23.74 12.34
C SER A 132 5.43 -22.39 12.73
N PHE A 133 5.71 -22.24 14.03
CA PHE A 133 6.57 -21.19 14.56
C PHE A 133 8.02 -21.27 14.06
N SER A 134 8.40 -22.23 13.20
CA SER A 134 9.75 -22.36 12.64
C SER A 134 9.93 -21.95 11.18
N TYR A 135 8.89 -21.45 10.51
CA TYR A 135 8.97 -21.09 9.10
C TYR A 135 8.36 -19.73 8.72
N ASN A 136 8.74 -19.23 7.55
CA ASN A 136 8.32 -17.94 6.97
C ASN A 136 6.98 -18.03 6.24
N HIS A 137 6.63 -19.23 5.80
CA HIS A 137 5.38 -19.53 5.13
C HIS A 137 4.75 -20.74 5.81
N PRO A 138 3.41 -20.79 5.88
CA PRO A 138 2.72 -22.02 6.18
C PRO A 138 2.96 -23.06 5.07
N TYR A 139 2.79 -24.32 5.41
CA TYR A 139 2.94 -25.44 4.49
C TYR A 139 1.62 -26.15 4.29
N ARG A 140 1.41 -26.56 3.05
CA ARG A 140 0.35 -27.44 2.60
C ARG A 140 0.93 -28.82 2.38
N LEU A 141 0.37 -29.82 3.05
CA LEU A 141 0.66 -31.23 2.83
C LEU A 141 -0.58 -31.86 2.20
N GLU A 142 -0.41 -32.43 1.01
CA GLU A 142 -1.44 -33.20 0.32
C GLU A 142 -1.20 -34.69 0.64
N PHE A 143 -2.23 -35.34 1.14
CA PHE A 143 -2.26 -36.74 1.51
C PHE A 143 -3.07 -37.54 0.50
N PHE A 144 -2.54 -38.72 0.17
CA PHE A 144 -3.28 -39.79 -0.48
C PHE A 144 -3.28 -40.99 0.48
N ASP A 145 -4.47 -41.39 0.93
CA ASP A 145 -4.66 -42.26 2.11
C ASP A 145 -3.88 -41.74 3.33
N ASP A 146 -2.94 -42.53 3.86
CA ASP A 146 -2.10 -42.16 5.01
C ASP A 146 -0.70 -41.67 4.60
N LYS A 147 -0.45 -41.36 3.32
CA LYS A 147 0.89 -40.93 2.85
C LYS A 147 0.88 -39.51 2.33
N VAL A 148 1.94 -38.76 2.68
CA VAL A 148 2.18 -37.41 2.15
C VAL A 148 2.69 -37.53 0.70
N GLU A 149 1.90 -37.07 -0.25
CA GLU A 149 2.26 -37.07 -1.68
C GLU A 149 3.05 -35.80 -2.03
N ARG A 150 2.57 -34.66 -1.53
CA ARG A 150 3.12 -33.35 -1.88
C ARG A 150 3.24 -32.45 -0.65
N ILE A 151 4.37 -31.74 -0.55
CA ILE A 151 4.58 -30.71 0.46
C ILE A 151 4.96 -29.42 -0.25
N CYS A 152 4.22 -28.35 -0.01
CA CYS A 152 4.49 -27.03 -0.58
C CYS A 152 4.37 -25.94 0.47
N SER A 153 5.16 -24.88 0.39
CA SER A 153 4.86 -23.64 1.12
C SER A 153 3.76 -22.87 0.40
N PHE A 154 2.98 -22.06 1.11
CA PHE A 154 1.95 -21.21 0.49
C PHE A 154 1.93 -19.78 1.06
N ASN A 155 1.41 -18.84 0.26
CA ASN A 155 1.26 -17.44 0.64
C ASN A 155 -0.02 -17.23 1.46
N ILE A 156 0.05 -16.52 2.59
CA ILE A 156 -1.09 -16.36 3.53
C ILE A 156 -2.24 -15.53 2.94
N GLU A 157 -1.94 -14.48 2.18
CA GLU A 157 -2.98 -13.58 1.63
C GLU A 157 -3.74 -14.20 0.45
N THR A 158 -3.05 -15.01 -0.33
CA THR A 158 -3.62 -15.65 -1.53
C THR A 158 -4.03 -17.10 -1.28
N GLN A 159 -3.46 -17.73 -0.25
CA GLN A 159 -3.58 -19.15 0.09
C GLN A 159 -3.06 -20.10 -1.01
N ILE A 160 -2.22 -19.58 -1.92
CA ILE A 160 -1.69 -20.30 -3.08
C ILE A 160 -0.27 -20.80 -2.81
N SER A 161 0.03 -22.02 -3.26
CA SER A 161 1.35 -22.65 -3.17
C SER A 161 2.44 -21.86 -3.90
N ILE A 162 3.66 -21.88 -3.34
CA ILE A 162 4.84 -21.16 -3.83
C ILE A 162 5.93 -22.15 -4.23
N ASN A 163 6.56 -22.81 -3.24
CA ASN A 163 7.71 -23.71 -3.47
C ASN A 163 7.40 -25.12 -2.96
N ALA A 164 7.85 -26.14 -3.70
CA ALA A 164 7.74 -27.54 -3.30
C ALA A 164 8.92 -27.99 -2.40
N PHE A 165 8.66 -28.92 -1.50
CA PHE A 165 9.62 -29.46 -0.54
C PHE A 165 9.50 -30.99 -0.44
N ASP A 166 10.59 -31.65 -0.04
CA ASP A 166 10.60 -33.09 0.20
C ASP A 166 10.34 -33.47 1.65
N HIS A 167 10.66 -32.58 2.59
CA HIS A 167 10.43 -32.77 4.02
C HIS A 167 10.25 -31.42 4.72
N ILE A 168 9.52 -31.42 5.83
CA ILE A 168 9.34 -30.26 6.71
C ILE A 168 9.40 -30.65 8.19
N THR A 169 9.65 -29.66 9.04
CA THR A 169 9.78 -29.84 10.50
C THR A 169 8.91 -28.85 11.25
N ILE A 170 7.93 -29.31 12.01
CA ILE A 170 7.01 -28.45 12.75
C ILE A 170 7.48 -28.31 14.20
N LEU A 171 7.78 -27.07 14.59
CA LEU A 171 8.07 -26.68 15.97
C LEU A 171 6.85 -26.00 16.64
N PRO A 172 6.56 -26.34 17.91
CA PRO A 172 5.52 -25.71 18.74
C PRO A 172 5.95 -24.33 19.25
N ASN A 173 5.00 -23.61 19.84
CA ASN A 173 5.32 -22.36 20.53
C ASN A 173 6.24 -22.63 21.74
N THR A 174 7.44 -22.07 21.70
CA THR A 174 8.43 -22.20 22.77
C THR A 174 8.22 -21.22 23.92
N SER A 175 7.16 -20.41 23.95
CA SER A 175 6.88 -19.52 25.10
C SER A 175 6.08 -20.22 26.21
N ASN A 176 5.20 -21.16 25.86
CA ASN A 176 4.20 -21.75 26.78
C ASN A 176 4.56 -23.15 27.29
N ILE A 177 5.74 -23.66 26.94
CA ILE A 177 6.19 -24.96 27.42
C ILE A 177 6.76 -24.78 28.83
N ASP A 178 6.39 -25.63 29.77
CA ASP A 178 6.97 -25.62 31.11
C ASP A 178 8.44 -26.08 31.06
N PHE A 179 9.40 -25.17 31.31
CA PHE A 179 10.83 -25.35 31.04
C PHE A 179 11.69 -25.55 32.29
N SER A 180 11.22 -26.40 33.22
CA SER A 180 11.90 -26.74 34.47
C SER A 180 13.29 -27.42 34.33
N LYS A 181 13.90 -27.49 33.14
CA LYS A 181 15.20 -28.16 32.92
C LYS A 181 16.20 -27.36 32.07
N LYS A 182 17.29 -26.94 32.72
CA LYS A 182 18.61 -26.46 32.23
C LYS A 182 18.59 -25.61 30.93
N ARG A 183 18.51 -24.29 31.08
CA ARG A 183 18.92 -23.32 30.05
C ARG A 183 20.45 -23.22 30.01
N SER A 184 21.02 -23.00 28.83
CA SER A 184 22.45 -22.79 28.62
C SER A 184 22.72 -21.45 27.97
N SER A 185 23.92 -20.91 28.18
CA SER A 185 24.32 -19.65 27.56
C SER A 185 24.46 -19.82 26.04
N PHE A 186 24.25 -18.75 25.28
CA PHE A 186 24.54 -18.70 23.85
C PHE A 186 25.96 -19.21 23.52
N PHE A 187 26.92 -18.88 24.38
CA PHE A 187 28.32 -19.27 24.24
C PHE A 187 28.56 -20.79 24.38
N ASP A 188 27.65 -21.52 25.03
CA ASP A 188 27.81 -22.96 25.28
C ASP A 188 27.49 -23.83 24.03
N PHE A 189 26.88 -23.24 23.00
CA PHE A 189 26.52 -23.94 21.77
C PHE A 189 27.66 -23.97 20.75
N PHE A 190 28.72 -23.19 20.98
CA PHE A 190 29.82 -23.03 20.04
C PHE A 190 30.92 -24.08 20.27
N PRO A 191 31.50 -24.63 19.18
CA PRO A 191 32.69 -25.49 19.27
C PRO A 191 33.89 -24.82 19.95
N GLU A 192 34.83 -25.61 20.47
CA GLU A 192 35.99 -25.08 21.19
C GLU A 192 36.92 -24.21 20.33
N ASN A 193 36.99 -24.47 19.02
CA ASN A 193 37.79 -23.72 18.05
C ASN A 193 37.14 -22.41 17.57
N THR A 194 36.10 -21.93 18.25
CA THR A 194 35.40 -20.69 17.88
C THR A 194 36.23 -19.45 18.25
N VAL A 195 36.27 -18.47 17.34
CA VAL A 195 36.85 -17.15 17.59
C VAL A 195 35.74 -16.14 17.84
N TYR A 196 35.80 -15.45 18.98
CA TYR A 196 34.86 -14.41 19.35
C TYR A 196 35.39 -13.03 18.94
N ILE A 197 34.56 -12.23 18.27
CA ILE A 197 34.94 -10.87 17.83
C ILE A 197 34.02 -9.88 18.52
N PHE A 198 34.60 -8.90 19.22
CA PHE A 198 33.88 -7.81 19.87
C PHE A 198 34.36 -6.47 19.34
N ASN A 199 33.41 -5.58 19.03
CA ASN A 199 33.74 -4.20 18.72
C ASN A 199 34.24 -3.48 19.99
N ASP A 200 33.37 -3.40 21.00
CA ASP A 200 33.70 -2.85 22.31
C ASP A 200 33.19 -3.80 23.41
N PHE A 201 34.11 -4.55 24.00
CA PHE A 201 33.77 -5.54 25.03
C PHE A 201 33.23 -4.89 26.29
N ASP A 202 33.81 -3.75 26.70
CA ASP A 202 33.46 -3.09 27.96
C ASP A 202 32.06 -2.46 27.86
N LYS A 203 31.70 -1.87 26.71
CA LYS A 203 30.32 -1.42 26.44
C LYS A 203 29.32 -2.57 26.44
N THR A 204 29.68 -3.71 25.86
CA THR A 204 28.84 -4.91 25.87
C THR A 204 28.54 -5.35 27.32
N ILE A 205 29.57 -5.42 28.17
CA ILE A 205 29.42 -5.74 29.60
C ILE A 205 28.56 -4.71 30.34
N ASN A 206 28.77 -3.42 30.11
CA ASN A 206 27.96 -2.37 30.75
C ASN A 206 26.48 -2.41 30.34
N SER A 207 26.20 -2.72 29.07
CA SER A 207 24.84 -2.93 28.57
C SER A 207 24.17 -4.10 29.32
N LEU A 208 24.87 -5.23 29.43
CA LEU A 208 24.38 -6.42 30.14
C LEU A 208 24.16 -6.17 31.63
N LYS A 209 25.09 -5.46 32.32
CA LYS A 209 24.91 -5.03 33.72
C LYS A 209 23.61 -4.25 33.92
N LYS A 210 23.31 -3.31 33.02
CA LYS A 210 22.09 -2.50 33.06
C LYS A 210 20.83 -3.35 32.84
N LEU A 211 20.86 -4.27 31.87
CA LEU A 211 19.74 -5.19 31.61
C LEU A 211 19.48 -6.13 32.79
N TYR A 212 20.55 -6.69 33.36
CA TYR A 212 20.47 -7.60 34.50
C TYR A 212 19.91 -6.90 35.75
N SER A 213 20.40 -5.68 36.06
CA SER A 213 19.85 -4.88 37.17
C SER A 213 18.36 -4.56 36.99
N ASN A 214 17.92 -4.31 35.77
CA ASN A 214 16.50 -4.09 35.48
C ASN A 214 15.68 -5.38 35.68
N ALA A 215 16.18 -6.53 35.24
CA ALA A 215 15.53 -7.82 35.45
C ALA A 215 15.38 -8.15 36.96
N GLU A 216 16.41 -7.86 37.77
CA GLU A 216 16.34 -8.02 39.23
C GLU A 216 15.28 -7.12 39.87
N LYS A 217 15.17 -5.86 39.43
CA LYS A 217 14.14 -4.93 39.92
C LYS A 217 12.73 -5.41 39.57
N LEU A 218 12.55 -5.92 38.35
CA LEU A 218 11.26 -6.46 37.90
C LEU A 218 10.87 -7.73 38.68
N TYR A 219 11.83 -8.62 38.94
CA TYR A 219 11.62 -9.80 39.78
C TYR A 219 11.25 -9.42 41.22
N LYS A 220 11.99 -8.48 41.84
CA LYS A 220 11.70 -7.98 43.20
C LYS A 220 10.33 -7.30 43.32
N SER A 221 9.81 -6.73 42.24
CA SER A 221 8.47 -6.12 42.20
C SER A 221 7.32 -7.11 41.96
N LYS A 222 7.58 -8.43 41.99
CA LYS A 222 6.60 -9.53 41.78
C LYS A 222 5.83 -9.47 40.45
N LYS A 223 6.32 -8.73 39.45
CA LYS A 223 5.73 -8.73 38.09
C LYS A 223 6.16 -9.94 37.24
N ILE A 224 7.21 -10.65 37.65
CA ILE A 224 7.70 -11.88 37.02
C ILE A 224 7.60 -12.97 38.10
N GLU A 225 6.52 -13.74 38.11
CA GLU A 225 6.16 -14.57 39.29
C GLU A 225 6.90 -15.92 39.38
N ASP A 226 7.53 -16.42 38.31
CA ASP A 226 7.86 -17.87 38.28
C ASP A 226 9.36 -18.26 38.36
N TYR A 227 10.34 -17.38 38.08
CA TYR A 227 11.75 -17.80 37.95
C TYR A 227 12.80 -16.77 38.41
N LEU A 228 13.89 -17.25 39.01
CA LEU A 228 15.07 -16.45 39.38
C LEU A 228 15.77 -15.88 38.13
N PRO A 229 16.14 -14.58 38.10
CA PRO A 229 16.84 -13.95 36.97
C PRO A 229 18.09 -14.70 36.48
N GLU A 230 18.85 -15.32 37.40
CA GLU A 230 20.04 -16.12 37.09
C GLU A 230 19.77 -17.34 36.20
N SER A 231 18.55 -17.88 36.27
CA SER A 231 18.11 -19.03 35.47
C SER A 231 17.75 -18.63 34.03
N LEU A 232 17.31 -17.38 33.83
CA LEU A 232 16.79 -16.86 32.56
C LEU A 232 17.83 -16.05 31.79
N PHE A 233 18.67 -15.29 32.50
CA PHE A 233 19.55 -14.30 31.92
C PHE A 233 21.01 -14.56 32.30
N ILE A 234 21.91 -14.07 31.45
CA ILE A 234 23.35 -14.13 31.66
C ILE A 234 23.79 -12.85 32.36
N ASN A 235 24.60 -12.98 33.42
CA ASN A 235 25.22 -11.85 34.08
C ASN A 235 26.61 -11.53 33.48
N ASP A 236 27.13 -10.37 33.85
CA ASP A 236 28.43 -9.87 33.42
C ASP A 236 29.59 -10.80 33.79
N ASN A 237 29.61 -11.30 35.04
CA ASN A 237 30.68 -12.18 35.53
C ASN A 237 30.74 -13.52 34.75
N GLU A 238 29.59 -14.08 34.37
CA GLU A 238 29.50 -15.33 33.59
C GLU A 238 30.16 -15.16 32.21
N ILE A 239 29.92 -14.03 31.53
CA ILE A 239 30.50 -13.74 30.20
C ILE A 239 32.00 -13.49 30.29
N ILE A 240 32.44 -12.69 31.28
CA ILE A 240 33.86 -12.40 31.49
C ILE A 240 34.63 -13.72 31.71
N ASN A 241 34.13 -14.60 32.58
CA ASN A 241 34.77 -15.88 32.86
C ASN A 241 34.79 -16.82 31.65
N LYS A 242 33.71 -16.87 30.86
CA LYS A 242 33.64 -17.72 29.66
C LYS A 242 34.59 -17.26 28.56
N ILE A 243 34.77 -15.95 28.38
CA ILE A 243 35.58 -15.41 27.27
C ILE A 243 37.07 -15.34 27.63
N LYS A 244 37.42 -15.13 28.91
CA LYS A 244 38.82 -14.97 29.36
C LYS A 244 39.77 -16.09 28.91
N ASN A 245 39.25 -17.31 28.75
CA ASN A 245 40.02 -18.49 28.34
C ASN A 245 39.71 -18.97 26.90
N LYS A 246 39.09 -18.12 26.06
CA LYS A 246 38.74 -18.43 24.67
C LYS A 246 39.51 -17.54 23.70
N ASN A 247 39.55 -17.95 22.43
CA ASN A 247 40.13 -17.13 21.37
C ASN A 247 39.21 -15.94 21.10
N ALA A 248 39.67 -14.72 21.42
CA ALA A 248 38.90 -13.51 21.23
C ALA A 248 39.72 -12.42 20.52
N ILE A 249 39.08 -11.69 19.61
CA ILE A 249 39.59 -10.50 18.94
C ILE A 249 38.75 -9.33 19.44
N LEU A 250 39.42 -8.32 19.99
CA LEU A 250 38.81 -7.09 20.47
C LEU A 250 39.33 -5.95 19.61
N PHE A 251 38.45 -5.15 19.02
CA PHE A 251 38.86 -3.95 18.28
C PHE A 251 39.25 -2.81 19.24
N GLU A 252 38.50 -2.66 20.34
CA GLU A 252 38.82 -1.72 21.40
C GLU A 252 39.55 -2.39 22.58
N GLN A 253 40.37 -1.62 23.30
CA GLN A 253 41.06 -2.12 24.50
C GLN A 253 40.06 -2.32 25.65
N SER A 254 40.12 -3.49 26.29
CA SER A 254 39.25 -3.84 27.43
C SER A 254 39.98 -3.73 28.77
N ILE A 255 39.25 -3.26 29.79
CA ILE A 255 39.71 -3.24 31.19
C ILE A 255 39.59 -4.65 31.82
N TYR A 256 38.63 -5.46 31.38
CA TYR A 256 38.34 -6.79 31.93
C TYR A 256 39.28 -7.89 31.39
N ILE A 257 39.77 -7.74 30.15
CA ILE A 257 40.64 -8.72 29.49
C ILE A 257 42.05 -8.12 29.31
N LYS A 258 42.97 -8.49 30.21
CA LYS A 258 44.31 -7.88 30.30
C LYS A 258 45.42 -8.52 29.45
N LYS A 259 45.28 -9.79 29.03
CA LYS A 259 46.29 -10.51 28.21
C LYS A 259 45.92 -10.45 26.73
N LEU A 260 46.38 -9.44 26.01
CA LEU A 260 46.09 -9.27 24.58
C LEU A 260 47.38 -9.07 23.78
N LYS A 261 47.59 -9.90 22.75
CA LYS A 261 48.58 -9.61 21.69
C LYS A 261 48.02 -8.46 20.86
N LYS A 262 48.68 -7.30 20.89
CA LYS A 262 48.25 -6.12 20.11
C LYS A 262 48.72 -6.27 18.66
N ILE A 263 47.80 -6.10 17.72
CA ILE A 263 48.09 -6.00 16.28
C ILE A 263 47.67 -4.58 15.88
N HIS A 264 48.61 -3.81 15.36
CA HIS A 264 48.33 -2.46 14.85
C HIS A 264 48.05 -2.57 13.35
N ILE A 265 46.92 -2.02 12.92
CA ILE A 265 46.52 -1.93 11.51
C ILE A 265 46.39 -0.44 11.19
N LYS A 266 47.11 0.03 10.16
CA LYS A 266 47.08 1.45 9.76
C LYS A 266 45.91 1.75 8.82
N GLN A 267 44.71 1.72 9.40
CA GLN A 267 43.47 2.06 8.70
C GLN A 267 42.84 3.34 9.26
N TYR A 268 42.31 4.16 8.36
CA TYR A 268 41.66 5.43 8.69
C TYR A 268 40.24 5.48 8.13
N PRO A 269 39.27 6.08 8.84
CA PRO A 269 37.93 6.24 8.29
C PRO A 269 37.94 7.18 7.09
N GLN A 270 37.01 6.97 6.15
CA GLN A 270 36.83 7.89 5.03
C GLN A 270 36.59 9.33 5.53
N PRO A 271 37.26 10.34 4.94
CA PRO A 271 37.00 11.74 5.27
C PRO A 271 35.61 12.20 4.79
N SER A 272 35.07 13.23 5.46
CA SER A 272 33.78 13.84 5.11
C SER A 272 33.95 14.87 3.99
N PHE A 273 33.22 14.70 2.88
CA PHE A 273 33.29 15.59 1.72
C PHE A 273 32.14 16.62 1.65
N ASN A 274 31.10 16.47 2.48
CA ASN A 274 29.95 17.37 2.58
C ASN A 274 29.36 17.80 1.21
N LYS A 275 29.23 16.85 0.27
CA LYS A 275 28.74 17.05 -1.11
C LYS A 275 29.57 18.00 -1.99
N LYS A 276 30.81 18.32 -1.60
CA LYS A 276 31.71 19.17 -2.38
C LYS A 276 32.63 18.32 -3.25
N PHE A 277 32.23 18.07 -4.50
CA PHE A 277 32.94 17.19 -5.43
C PHE A 277 34.38 17.63 -5.74
N ASN A 278 34.68 18.94 -5.72
CA ASN A 278 36.05 19.43 -5.91
C ASN A 278 37.00 18.90 -4.82
N PHE A 279 36.56 18.79 -3.57
CA PHE A 279 37.38 18.22 -2.49
C PHE A 279 37.56 16.71 -2.65
N LEU A 280 36.50 16.01 -3.10
CA LEU A 280 36.59 14.58 -3.42
C LEU A 280 37.61 14.33 -4.54
N ILE A 281 37.55 15.08 -5.64
CA ILE A 281 38.47 14.96 -6.78
C ILE A 281 39.91 15.21 -6.34
N ASN A 282 40.16 16.30 -5.61
CA ASN A 282 41.50 16.61 -5.10
C ASN A 282 42.04 15.49 -4.19
N HIS A 283 41.17 14.90 -3.37
CA HIS A 283 41.55 13.79 -2.50
C HIS A 283 41.87 12.51 -3.29
N LEU A 284 41.04 12.15 -4.27
CA LEU A 284 41.26 10.98 -5.12
C LEU A 284 42.54 11.10 -5.94
N ASN A 285 42.83 12.29 -6.47
CA ASN A 285 44.07 12.56 -7.21
C ASN A 285 45.30 12.51 -6.29
N ASN A 286 45.26 13.15 -5.12
CA ASN A 286 46.35 13.07 -4.14
C ASN A 286 46.60 11.62 -3.66
N ASN A 287 45.54 10.83 -3.48
CA ASN A 287 45.65 9.42 -3.18
C ASN A 287 46.36 8.67 -4.33
N SER A 288 45.96 8.94 -5.57
CA SER A 288 46.59 8.34 -6.75
C SER A 288 48.07 8.70 -6.86
N ASP A 289 48.44 9.95 -6.58
CA ASP A 289 49.83 10.43 -6.57
C ASP A 289 50.66 9.75 -5.47
N LYS A 290 50.04 9.43 -4.33
CA LYS A 290 50.63 8.64 -3.24
C LYS A 290 50.63 7.13 -3.49
N GLY A 291 50.19 6.69 -4.67
CA GLY A 291 50.13 5.28 -5.07
C GLY A 291 48.95 4.49 -4.51
N PHE A 292 47.92 5.15 -3.98
CA PHE A 292 46.70 4.47 -3.53
C PHE A 292 45.79 4.12 -4.70
N LYS A 293 45.19 2.93 -4.65
CA LYS A 293 44.09 2.54 -5.52
C LYS A 293 42.76 3.02 -4.93
N ASN A 294 42.04 3.90 -5.63
CA ASN A 294 40.74 4.41 -5.19
C ASN A 294 39.58 3.56 -5.71
N ILE A 295 38.69 3.12 -4.82
CA ILE A 295 37.51 2.31 -5.14
C ILE A 295 36.28 2.98 -4.52
N ILE A 296 35.24 3.22 -5.31
CA ILE A 296 33.96 3.77 -4.86
C ILE A 296 32.89 2.67 -4.89
N PHE A 297 32.36 2.33 -3.72
CA PHE A 297 31.22 1.43 -3.59
C PHE A 297 29.91 2.17 -3.84
N CYS A 298 29.17 1.70 -4.85
CA CYS A 298 27.90 2.26 -5.29
C CYS A 298 26.74 1.32 -4.97
N SER A 299 25.58 1.91 -4.70
CA SER A 299 24.33 1.17 -4.43
C SER A 299 23.69 0.56 -5.67
N ASN A 300 23.85 1.16 -6.87
CA ASN A 300 23.35 0.65 -8.14
C ASN A 300 24.19 1.14 -9.34
N GLU A 301 23.94 0.58 -10.53
CA GLU A 301 24.61 0.97 -11.79
C GLU A 301 24.42 2.46 -12.12
N ASN A 302 23.25 3.03 -11.85
CA ASN A 302 22.96 4.43 -12.13
C ASN A 302 23.79 5.38 -11.27
N GLN A 303 24.08 5.03 -10.01
CA GLN A 303 24.99 5.80 -9.17
C GLN A 303 26.43 5.71 -9.68
N ALA A 304 26.87 4.55 -10.18
CA ALA A 304 28.18 4.42 -10.79
C ALA A 304 28.30 5.31 -12.04
N LYS A 305 27.30 5.28 -12.94
CA LYS A 305 27.22 6.18 -14.10
C LYS A 305 27.26 7.65 -13.70
N ARG A 306 26.50 8.03 -12.68
CA ARG A 306 26.49 9.41 -12.17
C ARG A 306 27.86 9.92 -11.73
N PHE A 307 28.69 9.08 -11.10
CA PHE A 307 30.06 9.47 -10.77
C PHE A 307 30.90 9.67 -12.04
N HIS A 308 30.72 8.82 -13.06
CA HIS A 308 31.36 9.01 -14.37
C HIS A 308 30.93 10.34 -15.01
N ASP A 309 29.64 10.66 -15.04
CA ASP A 309 29.11 11.89 -15.61
C ASP A 309 29.64 13.13 -14.88
N ILE A 310 29.58 13.14 -13.54
CA ILE A 310 30.06 14.27 -12.71
C ILE A 310 31.56 14.54 -12.95
N PHE A 311 32.39 13.49 -13.03
CA PHE A 311 33.83 13.67 -13.23
C PHE A 311 34.19 14.02 -14.68
N GLN A 312 33.38 13.60 -15.67
CA GLN A 312 33.53 14.03 -17.06
C GLN A 312 33.19 15.51 -17.26
N GLU A 313 32.11 16.00 -16.63
CA GLU A 313 31.70 17.42 -16.72
C GLU A 313 32.74 18.39 -16.14
N ILE A 314 33.52 17.96 -15.15
CA ILE A 314 34.51 18.80 -14.47
C ILE A 314 35.86 18.83 -15.23
N GLU A 315 36.02 18.06 -16.32
CA GLU A 315 37.22 17.98 -17.18
C GLU A 315 38.53 17.62 -16.43
N ILE A 316 38.46 16.97 -15.28
CA ILE A 316 39.63 16.52 -14.52
C ILE A 316 39.77 15.00 -14.66
N ASN A 317 40.95 14.54 -15.08
CA ASN A 317 41.23 13.11 -15.18
C ASN A 317 41.42 12.51 -13.77
N VAL A 318 40.44 11.74 -13.29
CA VAL A 318 40.46 11.10 -11.96
C VAL A 318 40.62 9.59 -12.10
N LYS A 319 41.59 9.00 -11.40
CA LYS A 319 41.79 7.54 -11.36
C LYS A 319 40.98 6.92 -10.22
N TYR A 320 39.90 6.22 -10.56
CA TYR A 320 39.06 5.48 -9.62
C TYR A 320 38.38 4.28 -10.30
N GLU A 321 37.96 3.31 -9.49
CA GLU A 321 37.11 2.19 -9.91
C GLU A 321 35.77 2.24 -9.17
N THR A 322 34.68 1.82 -9.81
CA THR A 322 33.36 1.70 -9.17
C THR A 322 32.99 0.24 -8.96
N ILE A 323 32.45 -0.11 -7.80
CA ILE A 323 31.95 -1.45 -7.48
C ILE A 323 30.51 -1.35 -7.00
N ILE A 324 29.61 -2.12 -7.61
CA ILE A 324 28.18 -2.10 -7.30
C ILE A 324 27.87 -3.06 -6.14
N LYS A 325 28.40 -2.74 -4.97
CA LYS A 325 28.17 -3.45 -3.71
C LYS A 325 28.25 -2.44 -2.56
N PRO A 326 27.12 -1.88 -2.10
CA PRO A 326 27.18 -0.82 -1.09
C PRO A 326 27.66 -1.40 0.25
N ILE A 327 28.57 -0.70 0.93
CA ILE A 327 29.09 -1.05 2.26
C ILE A 327 28.70 0.02 3.29
N TYR A 328 28.71 -0.29 4.58
CA TYR A 328 28.29 0.62 5.64
C TYR A 328 29.20 1.84 5.81
N LYS A 329 30.52 1.66 5.80
CA LYS A 329 31.49 2.77 5.93
C LYS A 329 32.72 2.53 5.06
N GLY A 330 33.18 3.59 4.41
CA GLY A 330 34.46 3.66 3.71
C GLY A 330 35.62 3.83 4.68
N PHE A 331 36.80 3.39 4.24
CA PHE A 331 38.05 3.45 4.98
C PHE A 331 39.23 3.45 4.01
N GLU A 332 40.38 3.92 4.50
CA GLU A 332 41.65 3.92 3.77
C GLU A 332 42.64 3.04 4.51
N ASP A 333 43.34 2.18 3.76
CA ASP A 333 44.37 1.29 4.29
C ASP A 333 45.74 1.73 3.77
N GLU A 334 46.59 2.23 4.67
CA GLU A 334 47.90 2.77 4.33
C GLU A 334 48.90 1.67 3.93
N GLU A 335 48.77 0.48 4.51
CA GLU A 335 49.65 -0.66 4.27
C GLU A 335 49.33 -1.34 2.94
N ALA A 336 48.04 -1.52 2.63
CA ALA A 336 47.60 -2.09 1.36
C ALA A 336 47.65 -1.07 0.20
N LYS A 337 47.76 0.23 0.49
CA LYS A 337 47.65 1.33 -0.48
C LYS A 337 46.32 1.29 -1.24
N ILE A 338 45.21 1.11 -0.53
CA ILE A 338 43.86 1.08 -1.12
C ILE A 338 42.93 1.97 -0.31
N SER A 339 42.13 2.80 -0.99
CA SER A 339 41.12 3.66 -0.38
C SER A 339 39.73 3.25 -0.87
N PHE A 340 38.85 2.90 0.07
CA PHE A 340 37.46 2.53 -0.18
C PHE A 340 36.53 3.67 0.23
N PHE A 341 35.80 4.20 -0.74
CA PHE A 341 34.81 5.24 -0.56
C PHE A 341 33.40 4.69 -0.74
N THR A 342 32.40 5.32 -0.13
CA THR A 342 30.99 4.95 -0.30
C THR A 342 30.16 6.08 -0.87
N ASP A 343 29.25 5.74 -1.78
CA ASP A 343 28.32 6.70 -2.38
C ASP A 343 27.52 7.46 -1.32
N HIS A 344 26.97 6.74 -0.34
CA HIS A 344 26.10 7.32 0.68
C HIS A 344 26.86 8.24 1.64
N GLN A 345 28.13 8.01 1.99
CA GLN A 345 28.89 8.98 2.78
C GLN A 345 29.28 10.21 1.96
N ILE A 346 29.62 10.04 0.67
CA ILE A 346 29.93 11.16 -0.23
C ILE A 346 28.70 12.07 -0.43
N PHE A 347 27.53 11.46 -0.66
CA PHE A 347 26.27 12.18 -0.87
C PHE A 347 25.48 12.47 0.41
N GLU A 348 26.01 12.13 1.59
CA GLU A 348 25.34 12.22 2.90
C GLU A 348 23.93 11.60 2.92
N ARG A 349 23.83 10.38 2.38
CA ARG A 349 22.62 9.57 2.34
C ARG A 349 22.61 8.57 3.49
N TYR A 350 21.42 8.32 4.03
CA TYR A 350 21.23 7.20 4.94
C TYR A 350 21.47 5.90 4.18
N HIS A 351 22.42 5.10 4.66
CA HIS A 351 22.65 3.77 4.16
C HIS A 351 21.52 2.86 4.64
N LYS A 352 20.74 2.30 3.72
CA LYS A 352 19.66 1.38 4.09
C LYS A 352 20.25 0.00 4.35
N TYR A 353 20.15 -0.49 5.58
CA TYR A 353 20.36 -1.90 5.83
C TYR A 353 19.11 -2.71 5.46
N LYS A 354 19.29 -3.82 4.75
CA LYS A 354 18.24 -4.80 4.47
C LYS A 354 18.43 -6.01 5.38
N LEU A 355 17.85 -5.97 6.58
CA LEU A 355 17.64 -7.21 7.30
C LEU A 355 16.77 -8.12 6.43
N ARG A 356 17.08 -9.42 6.37
CA ARG A 356 16.14 -10.43 5.85
C ARG A 356 14.94 -10.56 6.78
N ASN A 357 14.14 -9.51 6.88
CA ASN A 357 12.81 -9.59 7.44
C ASN A 357 11.91 -10.18 6.37
N ASN A 358 12.02 -11.49 6.16
CA ASN A 358 11.00 -12.27 5.45
C ASN A 358 9.68 -12.33 6.25
N TYR A 359 9.56 -11.58 7.35
CA TYR A 359 8.57 -11.79 8.39
C TYR A 359 7.84 -10.51 8.83
N SER A 360 7.98 -9.36 8.14
CA SER A 360 7.23 -8.14 8.50
C SER A 360 5.90 -7.98 7.74
N ASN A 361 5.38 -9.04 7.14
CA ASN A 361 4.07 -9.03 6.46
C ASN A 361 2.93 -9.63 7.32
N PHE A 362 3.18 -9.99 8.58
CA PHE A 362 2.24 -10.79 9.40
C PHE A 362 1.00 -10.08 9.93
N GLN A 363 0.79 -8.80 9.66
CA GLN A 363 -0.41 -8.09 10.15
C GLN A 363 -1.04 -7.17 9.11
N ASN A 364 -0.91 -7.51 7.82
CA ASN A 364 -1.77 -6.92 6.81
C ASN A 364 -3.04 -7.78 6.71
N LEU A 365 -4.08 -7.43 7.46
CA LEU A 365 -5.44 -7.88 7.12
C LEU A 365 -5.70 -7.43 5.68
N SER A 366 -5.68 -8.36 4.72
CA SER A 366 -5.87 -8.00 3.33
C SER A 366 -7.27 -7.41 3.14
N LEU A 367 -7.42 -6.44 2.23
CA LEU A 367 -8.70 -5.84 1.85
C LEU A 367 -9.80 -6.89 1.55
N LYS A 368 -9.42 -8.13 1.22
CA LYS A 368 -10.33 -9.25 1.00
C LYS A 368 -11.10 -9.67 2.25
N GLU A 369 -10.56 -9.48 3.45
CA GLU A 369 -11.23 -9.87 4.70
C GLU A 369 -12.29 -8.87 5.15
N ILE A 370 -12.11 -7.58 4.85
CA ILE A 370 -13.05 -6.51 5.20
C ILE A 370 -14.37 -6.63 4.40
N ASN A 371 -14.27 -7.16 3.18
CA ASN A 371 -15.42 -7.40 2.29
C ASN A 371 -16.10 -8.75 2.49
N LYS A 372 -15.67 -9.58 3.46
CA LYS A 372 -16.41 -10.81 3.81
C LYS A 372 -17.80 -10.44 4.35
N LEU A 373 -18.81 -11.17 3.88
CA LEU A 373 -20.21 -11.03 4.30
C LEU A 373 -20.48 -12.02 5.42
N ASN A 374 -20.77 -11.50 6.62
CA ASN A 374 -21.12 -12.30 7.78
C ASN A 374 -22.63 -12.33 7.98
N LYS A 375 -23.13 -13.40 8.61
CA LYS A 375 -24.55 -13.51 8.97
C LYS A 375 -24.93 -12.33 9.87
N GLY A 376 -25.92 -11.56 9.45
CA GLY A 376 -26.37 -10.36 10.13
C GLY A 376 -25.94 -9.04 9.48
N ASP A 377 -25.00 -9.07 8.54
CA ASP A 377 -24.61 -7.89 7.77
C ASP A 377 -25.77 -7.36 6.91
N TYR A 378 -25.76 -6.06 6.64
CA TYR A 378 -26.69 -5.43 5.70
C TYR A 378 -26.17 -5.55 4.27
N VAL A 379 -27.08 -5.85 3.35
CA VAL A 379 -26.77 -6.07 1.93
C VAL A 379 -27.77 -5.28 1.09
N THR A 380 -27.27 -4.55 0.10
CA THR A 380 -28.12 -3.91 -0.90
C THR A 380 -28.33 -4.85 -2.07
N HIS A 381 -29.59 -5.18 -2.37
CA HIS A 381 -29.99 -5.80 -3.64
C HIS A 381 -30.44 -4.72 -4.63
N ILE A 382 -29.90 -4.74 -5.85
CA ILE A 382 -30.14 -3.67 -6.85
C ILE A 382 -31.63 -3.45 -7.20
N ASP A 383 -32.45 -4.51 -7.13
CA ASP A 383 -33.89 -4.46 -7.46
C ASP A 383 -34.82 -4.34 -6.24
N HIS A 384 -34.36 -4.73 -5.05
CA HIS A 384 -35.23 -4.93 -3.88
C HIS A 384 -34.85 -4.06 -2.67
N GLY A 385 -33.70 -3.39 -2.72
CA GLY A 385 -33.22 -2.51 -1.65
C GLY A 385 -32.40 -3.22 -0.59
N ILE A 386 -32.24 -2.54 0.55
CA ILE A 386 -31.43 -3.00 1.67
C ILE A 386 -32.19 -4.08 2.46
N GLY A 387 -31.53 -5.22 2.64
CA GLY A 387 -31.96 -6.35 3.47
C GLY A 387 -30.83 -6.83 4.40
N LYS A 388 -31.14 -7.77 5.28
CA LYS A 388 -30.20 -8.40 6.21
C LYS A 388 -29.80 -9.78 5.71
N PHE A 389 -28.49 -10.02 5.58
CA PHE A 389 -27.97 -11.30 5.12
C PHE A 389 -28.15 -12.38 6.19
N ALA A 390 -28.79 -13.49 5.82
CA ALA A 390 -29.13 -14.58 6.74
C ALA A 390 -28.34 -15.88 6.45
N GLY A 391 -27.40 -15.86 5.49
CA GLY A 391 -26.53 -16.98 5.14
C GLY A 391 -26.94 -17.68 3.83
N LEU A 392 -26.23 -18.77 3.52
CA LEU A 392 -26.56 -19.69 2.43
C LEU A 392 -27.55 -20.76 2.92
N LEU A 393 -28.53 -21.11 2.10
CA LEU A 393 -29.46 -22.21 2.34
C LEU A 393 -29.56 -23.11 1.11
N LYS A 394 -29.67 -24.41 1.35
CA LYS A 394 -29.96 -25.40 0.31
C LYS A 394 -31.47 -25.56 0.18
N ILE A 395 -31.99 -25.34 -1.03
CA ILE A 395 -33.40 -25.50 -1.38
C ILE A 395 -33.49 -26.67 -2.35
N LYS A 396 -34.42 -27.60 -2.10
CA LYS A 396 -34.68 -28.73 -2.99
C LYS A 396 -35.69 -28.30 -4.05
N ILE A 397 -35.27 -28.24 -5.31
CA ILE A 397 -36.12 -27.91 -6.45
C ILE A 397 -36.18 -29.13 -7.37
N ASN A 398 -37.36 -29.74 -7.52
CA ASN A 398 -37.60 -30.91 -8.39
C ASN A 398 -36.52 -32.01 -8.24
N ASN A 399 -36.24 -32.44 -7.00
CA ASN A 399 -35.21 -33.42 -6.62
C ASN A 399 -33.73 -33.02 -6.70
N SER A 400 -33.39 -31.85 -7.23
CA SER A 400 -32.01 -31.30 -7.20
C SER A 400 -31.80 -30.37 -6.01
N LEU A 401 -30.61 -30.44 -5.38
CA LEU A 401 -30.20 -29.49 -4.35
C LEU A 401 -29.62 -28.24 -5.02
N GLN A 402 -30.11 -27.06 -4.63
CA GLN A 402 -29.54 -25.80 -5.06
C GLN A 402 -29.23 -24.92 -3.86
N GLU A 403 -28.05 -24.33 -3.86
CA GLU A 403 -27.71 -23.30 -2.90
C GLU A 403 -28.28 -21.94 -3.33
N SER A 404 -28.82 -21.22 -2.35
CA SER A 404 -29.36 -19.88 -2.53
C SER A 404 -29.00 -19.01 -1.33
N VAL A 405 -28.81 -17.73 -1.58
CA VAL A 405 -28.55 -16.74 -0.55
C VAL A 405 -29.87 -16.30 0.06
N LYS A 406 -30.00 -16.39 1.38
CA LYS A 406 -31.17 -15.91 2.12
C LYS A 406 -30.95 -14.46 2.55
N ILE A 407 -31.89 -13.59 2.17
CA ILE A 407 -31.91 -12.18 2.60
C ILE A 407 -33.25 -11.89 3.27
N LEU A 408 -33.21 -11.31 4.47
CA LEU A 408 -34.37 -10.89 5.23
C LEU A 408 -34.67 -9.41 4.95
N TYR A 409 -35.92 -9.12 4.63
CA TYR A 409 -36.45 -7.78 4.38
C TYR A 409 -37.39 -7.35 5.53
N GLY A 410 -37.94 -6.14 5.44
CA GLY A 410 -38.92 -5.64 6.40
C GLY A 410 -40.12 -6.57 6.52
N ASP A 411 -40.81 -6.54 7.67
CA ASP A 411 -41.96 -7.41 7.98
C ASP A 411 -41.64 -8.92 7.94
N SER A 412 -40.37 -9.30 8.11
CA SER A 412 -39.90 -10.70 8.02
C SER A 412 -40.06 -11.34 6.63
N ASP A 413 -40.22 -10.54 5.58
CA ASP A 413 -40.22 -11.02 4.21
C ASP A 413 -38.86 -11.67 3.86
N ILE A 414 -38.88 -12.79 3.12
CA ILE A 414 -37.67 -13.55 2.79
C ILE A 414 -37.46 -13.56 1.28
N LEU A 415 -36.26 -13.16 0.84
CA LEU A 415 -35.81 -13.34 -0.54
C LEU A 415 -34.78 -14.47 -0.61
N TYR A 416 -35.03 -15.44 -1.48
CA TYR A 416 -34.05 -16.44 -1.88
C TYR A 416 -33.44 -16.02 -3.22
N LEU A 417 -32.14 -15.71 -3.20
CA LEU A 417 -31.40 -15.30 -4.38
C LEU A 417 -30.54 -16.45 -4.89
N SER A 418 -30.69 -16.80 -6.16
CA SER A 418 -29.82 -17.78 -6.82
C SER A 418 -28.37 -17.29 -6.85
N ILE A 419 -27.42 -18.21 -6.69
CA ILE A 419 -25.97 -17.95 -6.81
C ILE A 419 -25.62 -17.24 -8.13
N HIS A 420 -26.30 -17.57 -9.21
CA HIS A 420 -26.04 -16.95 -10.52
C HIS A 420 -26.35 -15.44 -10.56
N SER A 421 -27.10 -14.93 -9.59
CA SER A 421 -27.51 -13.54 -9.44
C SER A 421 -26.75 -12.79 -8.33
N LEU A 422 -25.65 -13.34 -7.81
CA LEU A 422 -24.84 -12.69 -6.76
C LEU A 422 -24.29 -11.31 -7.16
N TYR A 423 -24.10 -11.04 -8.45
CA TYR A 423 -23.68 -9.72 -8.95
C TYR A 423 -24.69 -8.59 -8.62
N LYS A 424 -25.94 -8.95 -8.29
CA LYS A 424 -27.00 -8.02 -7.88
C LYS A 424 -26.91 -7.58 -6.43
N ILE A 425 -26.12 -8.26 -5.61
CA ILE A 425 -25.93 -7.94 -4.21
C ILE A 425 -24.57 -7.29 -3.95
N SER A 426 -24.57 -6.36 -3.01
CA SER A 426 -23.41 -5.59 -2.58
C SER A 426 -23.48 -5.41 -1.07
N LYS A 427 -22.35 -5.52 -0.37
CA LYS A 427 -22.31 -5.25 1.08
C LYS A 427 -22.70 -3.78 1.32
N TYR A 428 -23.62 -3.55 2.24
CA TYR A 428 -24.02 -2.20 2.59
C TYR A 428 -23.07 -1.66 3.67
N ASN A 429 -22.27 -0.68 3.31
CA ASN A 429 -21.41 0.06 4.22
C ASN A 429 -22.11 1.40 4.52
N GLY A 430 -22.85 1.45 5.62
CA GLY A 430 -23.47 2.68 6.13
C GLY A 430 -22.57 3.42 7.12
N LYS A 431 -23.02 4.59 7.60
CA LYS A 431 -22.37 5.23 8.76
C LYS A 431 -22.45 4.30 9.97
N ASP A 432 -21.29 3.86 10.45
CA ASP A 432 -21.16 2.84 11.51
C ASP A 432 -21.97 3.22 12.76
N GLY A 433 -23.03 2.46 13.04
CA GLY A 433 -23.93 2.64 14.18
C GLY A 433 -25.38 3.01 13.83
N ALA A 434 -25.64 3.55 12.62
CA ALA A 434 -27.00 3.80 12.16
C ALA A 434 -27.58 2.55 11.49
N ILE A 435 -28.67 2.02 12.03
CA ILE A 435 -29.40 0.91 11.41
C ILE A 435 -30.04 1.43 10.11
N PRO A 436 -29.69 0.87 8.94
CA PRO A 436 -30.28 1.32 7.68
C PRO A 436 -31.76 0.98 7.61
N LYS A 437 -32.51 1.76 6.82
CA LYS A 437 -33.91 1.45 6.55
C LYS A 437 -33.99 0.16 5.73
N ILE A 438 -34.51 -0.89 6.35
CA ILE A 438 -34.79 -2.15 5.67
C ILE A 438 -36.05 -1.97 4.82
N TYR A 439 -35.97 -2.33 3.53
CA TYR A 439 -37.09 -2.19 2.60
C TYR A 439 -38.03 -3.41 2.68
N LYS A 440 -39.28 -3.25 2.26
CA LYS A 440 -40.25 -4.35 2.13
C LYS A 440 -40.27 -4.89 0.71
N LEU A 441 -40.37 -6.22 0.55
CA LEU A 441 -40.47 -6.85 -0.76
C LEU A 441 -41.76 -6.42 -1.48
N GLY A 442 -41.65 -6.09 -2.76
CA GLY A 442 -42.78 -5.60 -3.57
C GLY A 442 -43.14 -4.12 -3.38
N SER A 443 -42.54 -3.41 -2.41
CA SER A 443 -42.77 -1.97 -2.23
C SER A 443 -42.23 -1.14 -3.39
N LYS A 444 -42.99 -0.12 -3.82
CA LYS A 444 -42.55 0.86 -4.82
C LYS A 444 -41.49 1.84 -4.27
N ALA A 445 -41.25 1.87 -2.95
CA ALA A 445 -40.33 2.82 -2.31
C ALA A 445 -38.91 2.74 -2.88
N TRP A 446 -38.34 1.54 -3.01
CA TRP A 446 -37.01 1.35 -3.58
C TRP A 446 -36.95 1.72 -5.07
N LYS A 447 -37.97 1.31 -5.84
CA LYS A 447 -38.06 1.62 -7.27
C LYS A 447 -38.14 3.13 -7.51
N ASN A 448 -38.94 3.85 -6.72
CA ASN A 448 -39.06 5.30 -6.77
C ASN A 448 -37.73 5.98 -6.39
N LEU A 449 -37.05 5.48 -5.36
CA LEU A 449 -35.72 5.97 -4.98
C LEU A 449 -34.72 5.78 -6.13
N LYS A 450 -34.66 4.58 -6.73
CA LYS A 450 -33.79 4.28 -7.88
C LYS A 450 -34.04 5.21 -9.05
N ILE A 451 -35.30 5.47 -9.40
CA ILE A 451 -35.67 6.40 -10.47
C ILE A 451 -35.27 7.84 -10.12
N LYS A 452 -35.52 8.29 -8.89
CA LYS A 452 -35.16 9.64 -8.41
C LYS A 452 -33.64 9.84 -8.46
N THR A 453 -32.88 8.86 -7.95
CA THR A 453 -31.41 8.87 -7.98
C THR A 453 -30.90 8.87 -9.42
N LYS A 454 -31.39 7.97 -10.28
CA LYS A 454 -30.98 7.89 -11.69
C LYS A 454 -31.25 9.19 -12.45
N LYS A 455 -32.41 9.83 -12.26
CA LYS A 455 -32.74 11.12 -12.88
C LYS A 455 -31.75 12.21 -12.45
N LYS A 456 -31.41 12.27 -11.16
CA LYS A 456 -30.49 13.27 -10.60
C LYS A 456 -29.05 13.04 -11.07
N VAL A 457 -28.60 11.78 -11.05
CA VAL A 457 -27.29 11.37 -11.55
C VAL A 457 -27.15 11.61 -13.05
N LYS A 458 -28.17 11.29 -13.85
CA LYS A 458 -28.19 11.57 -15.29
C LYS A 458 -28.05 13.07 -15.56
N LYS A 459 -28.71 13.95 -14.79
CA LYS A 459 -28.55 15.41 -14.93
C LYS A 459 -27.11 15.85 -14.68
N ILE A 460 -26.48 15.35 -13.61
CA ILE A 460 -25.08 15.68 -13.26
C ILE A 460 -24.13 15.18 -14.36
N ALA A 461 -24.29 13.94 -14.80
CA ALA A 461 -23.49 13.35 -15.87
C ALA A 461 -23.67 14.12 -17.19
N PHE A 462 -24.89 14.54 -17.52
CA PHE A 462 -25.17 15.37 -18.68
C PHE A 462 -24.45 16.73 -18.62
N ASP A 463 -24.57 17.46 -17.50
CA ASP A 463 -23.91 18.76 -17.32
C ASP A 463 -22.38 18.64 -17.44
N LEU A 464 -21.80 17.52 -16.94
CA LEU A 464 -20.37 17.23 -17.05
C LEU A 464 -19.94 16.89 -18.48
N ILE A 465 -20.64 15.98 -19.15
CA ILE A 465 -20.33 15.60 -20.54
C ILE A 465 -20.49 16.82 -21.45
N LYS A 466 -21.51 17.65 -21.24
CA LYS A 466 -21.71 18.90 -21.99
C LYS A 466 -20.55 19.89 -21.81
N LEU A 467 -20.02 20.02 -20.59
CA LEU A 467 -18.85 20.87 -20.33
C LEU A 467 -17.60 20.33 -21.06
N TYR A 468 -17.43 19.01 -21.09
CA TYR A 468 -16.33 18.36 -21.79
C TYR A 468 -16.48 18.42 -23.32
N ALA A 469 -17.70 18.26 -23.84
CA ALA A 469 -18.01 18.45 -25.26
C ALA A 469 -17.64 19.85 -25.74
N LYS A 470 -18.04 20.89 -24.99
CA LYS A 470 -17.64 22.28 -25.24
C LYS A 470 -16.12 22.49 -25.26
N ARG A 471 -15.34 21.64 -24.59
CA ARG A 471 -13.88 21.67 -24.60
C ARG A 471 -13.30 20.95 -25.81
N LYS A 472 -13.80 19.76 -26.15
CA LYS A 472 -13.38 19.04 -27.37
C LYS A 472 -13.71 19.81 -28.65
N GLU A 473 -14.80 20.55 -28.67
CA GLU A 473 -15.18 21.42 -29.80
C GLU A 473 -14.28 22.66 -29.93
N LYS A 474 -13.59 23.07 -28.86
CA LYS A 474 -12.65 24.19 -28.90
C LYS A 474 -11.25 23.69 -29.26
N ILE A 475 -10.65 24.38 -30.23
CA ILE A 475 -9.24 24.20 -30.57
C ILE A 475 -8.42 24.88 -29.48
N GLY A 476 -7.65 24.10 -28.72
CA GLY A 476 -6.66 24.57 -27.76
C GLY A 476 -5.35 24.95 -28.45
N PHE A 477 -4.32 25.17 -27.65
CA PHE A 477 -2.96 25.36 -28.15
C PHE A 477 -2.20 24.03 -28.06
N ALA A 478 -1.84 23.44 -29.20
CA ALA A 478 -0.98 22.28 -29.24
C ALA A 478 0.48 22.71 -29.05
N PHE A 479 1.09 22.29 -27.95
CA PHE A 479 2.52 22.53 -27.70
C PHE A 479 3.39 21.69 -28.66
N ASN A 480 4.56 22.20 -29.02
CA ASN A 480 5.50 21.45 -29.86
C ASN A 480 6.13 20.26 -29.09
N PRO A 481 6.65 19.25 -29.80
CA PRO A 481 7.50 18.21 -29.22
C PRO A 481 8.67 18.82 -28.43
N ASP A 482 9.23 18.04 -27.50
CA ASP A 482 10.30 18.50 -26.61
C ASP A 482 11.54 19.01 -27.37
N SER A 483 12.05 20.16 -26.94
CA SER A 483 13.31 20.73 -27.43
C SER A 483 14.52 20.14 -26.69
N TYR A 484 15.72 20.44 -27.18
CA TYR A 484 16.97 20.05 -26.51
C TYR A 484 17.05 20.59 -25.07
N LEU A 485 16.49 21.79 -24.82
CA LEU A 485 16.47 22.42 -23.50
C LEU A 485 15.60 21.65 -22.51
N GLN A 486 14.50 21.05 -22.99
CA GLN A 486 13.65 20.20 -22.15
C GLN A 486 14.41 18.92 -21.73
N TRP A 487 15.18 18.32 -22.64
CA TRP A 487 16.00 17.14 -22.31
C TRP A 487 17.11 17.49 -21.32
N GLU A 488 17.75 18.65 -21.47
CA GLU A 488 18.77 19.15 -20.53
C GLU A 488 18.18 19.41 -19.13
N LEU A 489 16.99 20.02 -19.07
CA LEU A 489 16.26 20.18 -17.82
C LEU A 489 16.02 18.81 -17.17
N GLU A 490 15.52 17.83 -17.91
CA GLU A 490 15.20 16.50 -17.37
C GLU A 490 16.46 15.74 -16.94
N ALA A 491 17.54 15.81 -17.71
CA ALA A 491 18.82 15.17 -17.40
C ALA A 491 19.50 15.79 -16.16
N SER A 492 19.35 17.10 -15.94
CA SER A 492 19.90 17.79 -14.76
C SER A 492 19.17 17.47 -13.44
N PHE A 493 18.10 16.66 -13.49
CA PHE A 493 17.37 16.28 -12.28
C PHE A 493 18.22 15.41 -11.36
N LEU A 494 18.40 15.86 -10.11
CA LEU A 494 19.27 15.21 -9.14
C LEU A 494 18.75 13.85 -8.64
N PHE A 495 17.51 13.47 -8.94
CA PHE A 495 16.87 12.24 -8.46
C PHE A 495 16.45 11.34 -9.62
N GLU A 496 16.33 10.04 -9.37
CA GLU A 496 15.84 9.08 -10.36
C GLU A 496 14.31 9.10 -10.37
N ASP A 497 13.72 9.21 -11.57
CA ASP A 497 12.28 9.16 -11.74
C ASP A 497 11.74 7.77 -11.40
N THR A 498 10.60 7.71 -10.71
CA THR A 498 9.87 6.47 -10.50
C THR A 498 9.12 6.08 -11.78
N PRO A 499 8.78 4.78 -11.98
CA PRO A 499 7.98 4.36 -13.14
C PRO A 499 6.67 5.14 -13.30
N ASP A 500 6.02 5.47 -12.18
CA ASP A 500 4.79 6.28 -12.17
C ASP A 500 5.05 7.75 -12.54
N GLN A 501 6.19 8.33 -12.13
CA GLN A 501 6.59 9.68 -12.53
C GLN A 501 6.86 9.74 -14.03
N THR A 502 7.65 8.80 -14.57
CA THR A 502 7.95 8.72 -16.01
C THR A 502 6.67 8.60 -16.83
N LYS A 503 5.75 7.71 -16.41
CA LYS A 503 4.43 7.57 -17.05
C LYS A 503 3.64 8.87 -16.99
N THR A 504 3.56 9.50 -15.82
CA THR A 504 2.79 10.75 -15.63
C THR A 504 3.36 11.90 -16.45
N THR A 505 4.69 12.05 -16.52
CA THR A 505 5.34 13.05 -17.36
C THR A 505 5.00 12.83 -18.83
N LYS A 506 5.04 11.59 -19.31
CA LYS A 506 4.65 11.25 -20.68
C LYS A 506 3.18 11.57 -20.96
N ASP A 507 2.28 11.20 -20.04
CA ASP A 507 0.84 11.48 -20.17
C ASP A 507 0.58 13.00 -20.25
N VAL A 508 1.21 13.80 -19.38
CA VAL A 508 1.08 15.28 -19.40
C VAL A 508 1.59 15.86 -20.71
N LYS A 509 2.76 15.42 -21.20
CA LYS A 509 3.31 15.91 -22.47
C LYS A 509 2.42 15.57 -23.66
N THR A 510 1.89 14.34 -23.70
CA THR A 510 0.99 13.88 -24.77
C THR A 510 -0.29 14.71 -24.80
N ASP A 511 -0.83 15.07 -23.63
CA ASP A 511 -2.00 15.94 -23.55
C ASP A 511 -1.69 17.37 -23.99
N MET A 512 -0.54 17.92 -23.60
CA MET A 512 -0.11 19.27 -24.01
C MET A 512 0.14 19.35 -25.53
N GLU A 513 0.62 18.27 -26.15
CA GLU A 513 0.81 18.20 -27.61
C GLU A 513 -0.50 18.00 -28.39
N SER A 514 -1.61 17.75 -27.70
CA SER A 514 -2.93 17.59 -28.30
C SER A 514 -3.52 18.93 -28.77
N PRO A 515 -4.31 18.95 -29.85
CA PRO A 515 -5.06 20.15 -30.26
C PRO A 515 -6.22 20.49 -29.30
N HIS A 516 -6.49 19.68 -28.28
CA HIS A 516 -7.56 19.91 -27.31
C HIS A 516 -6.99 20.35 -25.95
N PRO A 517 -7.61 21.31 -25.25
CA PRO A 517 -7.11 21.76 -23.96
C PRO A 517 -7.02 20.64 -22.91
N MET A 518 -5.86 20.50 -22.28
CA MET A 518 -5.61 19.53 -21.20
C MET A 518 -6.43 19.87 -19.94
N ASP A 519 -7.00 18.85 -19.26
CA ASP A 519 -7.46 18.96 -17.86
C ASP A 519 -7.11 17.70 -17.08
N ARG A 520 -5.86 17.65 -16.62
CA ARG A 520 -5.29 16.48 -15.94
C ARG A 520 -5.18 16.69 -14.44
N LEU A 521 -5.52 15.65 -13.68
CA LEU A 521 -5.29 15.58 -12.24
C LEU A 521 -4.14 14.61 -11.94
N ILE A 522 -3.10 15.11 -11.29
CA ILE A 522 -2.03 14.29 -10.72
C ILE A 522 -2.32 14.06 -9.24
N CYS A 523 -2.51 12.79 -8.89
CA CYS A 523 -2.64 12.33 -7.50
C CYS A 523 -1.39 11.58 -7.09
N GLY A 524 -0.78 11.98 -5.99
CA GLY A 524 0.32 11.22 -5.40
C GLY A 524 0.63 11.74 -4.01
N ASP A 525 1.18 10.91 -3.14
CA ASP A 525 1.48 11.33 -1.77
C ASP A 525 2.43 12.54 -1.76
N VAL A 526 2.35 13.33 -0.70
CA VAL A 526 3.20 14.52 -0.51
C VAL A 526 4.66 14.12 -0.63
N GLY A 527 5.46 14.70 -1.54
CA GLY A 527 6.87 14.34 -1.72
C GLY A 527 7.15 13.25 -2.79
N PHE A 528 6.13 12.81 -3.55
CA PHE A 528 6.31 11.89 -4.68
C PHE A 528 6.66 12.63 -5.99
N GLY A 529 7.29 13.80 -5.91
CA GLY A 529 7.76 14.55 -7.09
C GLY A 529 6.67 15.19 -7.97
N LYS A 530 5.46 15.44 -7.43
CA LYS A 530 4.40 16.17 -8.17
C LYS A 530 4.88 17.54 -8.67
N THR A 531 5.66 18.25 -7.86
CA THR A 531 6.23 19.55 -8.21
C THR A 531 7.20 19.45 -9.38
N GLU A 532 7.99 18.37 -9.48
CA GLU A 532 8.90 18.16 -10.61
C GLU A 532 8.13 18.01 -11.93
N ILE A 533 7.04 17.25 -11.93
CA ILE A 533 6.18 17.11 -13.12
C ILE A 533 5.57 18.47 -13.51
N ALA A 534 5.17 19.26 -12.51
CA ALA A 534 4.64 20.61 -12.73
C ALA A 534 5.69 21.56 -13.31
N ILE A 535 6.94 21.49 -12.85
CA ILE A 535 8.05 22.28 -13.38
C ILE A 535 8.35 21.89 -14.83
N ARG A 536 8.39 20.58 -15.14
CA ARG A 536 8.60 20.10 -16.53
C ARG A 536 7.49 20.56 -17.47
N ALA A 537 6.23 20.52 -17.04
CA ALA A 537 5.10 21.04 -17.81
C ALA A 537 5.17 22.56 -17.99
N ALA A 538 5.53 23.30 -16.93
CA ALA A 538 5.71 24.74 -17.00
C ALA A 538 6.85 25.13 -17.96
N PHE A 539 7.97 24.42 -17.93
CA PHE A 539 9.09 24.67 -18.82
C PHE A 539 8.70 24.45 -20.29
N LYS A 540 8.05 23.33 -20.61
CA LYS A 540 7.54 23.06 -21.97
C LYS A 540 6.61 24.18 -22.47
N ALA A 541 5.78 24.74 -21.58
CA ALA A 541 4.92 25.86 -21.95
C ALA A 541 5.71 27.14 -22.25
N VAL A 542 6.70 27.47 -21.41
CA VAL A 542 7.57 28.65 -21.60
C VAL A 542 8.45 28.50 -22.85
N ASP A 543 8.97 27.31 -23.13
CA ASP A 543 9.74 27.00 -24.34
C ASP A 543 8.94 27.24 -25.64
N ASN A 544 7.61 27.20 -25.54
CA ASN A 544 6.68 27.55 -26.62
C ASN A 544 6.17 29.00 -26.56
N ASN A 545 6.88 29.89 -25.85
CA ASN A 545 6.53 31.30 -25.65
C ASN A 545 5.15 31.55 -24.99
N LYS A 546 4.68 30.61 -24.17
CA LYS A 546 3.44 30.76 -23.39
C LYS A 546 3.73 31.10 -21.93
N GLN A 547 2.91 31.97 -21.36
CA GLN A 547 2.97 32.28 -19.92
C GLN A 547 2.33 31.15 -19.11
N VAL A 548 2.85 30.94 -17.89
CA VAL A 548 2.38 29.94 -16.95
C VAL A 548 1.92 30.60 -15.65
N ALA A 549 0.76 30.18 -15.16
CA ALA A 549 0.25 30.59 -13.86
C ALA A 549 0.21 29.40 -12.89
N VAL A 550 0.86 29.53 -11.72
CA VAL A 550 0.81 28.54 -10.64
C VAL A 550 -0.04 29.10 -9.49
N LEU A 551 -1.22 28.52 -9.31
CA LEU A 551 -2.17 28.92 -8.29
C LEU A 551 -2.10 28.00 -7.06
N VAL A 552 -1.85 28.60 -5.90
CA VAL A 552 -1.71 27.89 -4.62
C VAL A 552 -2.58 28.52 -3.51
N PRO A 553 -3.01 27.76 -2.50
CA PRO A 553 -3.98 28.25 -1.53
C PRO A 553 -3.38 29.19 -0.48
N THR A 554 -2.09 29.05 -0.15
CA THR A 554 -1.43 29.82 0.91
C THR A 554 -0.22 30.60 0.41
N THR A 555 0.10 31.68 1.11
CA THR A 555 1.23 32.57 0.83
C THR A 555 2.58 31.87 1.05
N ILE A 556 2.63 30.94 2.01
CA ILE A 556 3.79 30.09 2.29
C ILE A 556 4.03 29.12 1.13
N LEU A 557 2.99 28.43 0.64
CA LEU A 557 3.12 27.57 -0.55
C LEU A 557 3.57 28.36 -1.78
N ALA A 558 3.07 29.59 -1.96
CA ALA A 558 3.48 30.45 -3.07
C ALA A 558 4.98 30.73 -3.02
N PHE A 559 5.49 31.05 -1.83
CA PHE A 559 6.92 31.27 -1.63
C PHE A 559 7.75 29.99 -1.79
N GLN A 560 7.23 28.85 -1.33
CA GLN A 560 7.89 27.56 -1.49
C GLN A 560 8.03 27.16 -2.96
N HIS A 561 6.93 27.23 -3.72
CA HIS A 561 6.95 26.96 -5.16
C HIS A 561 7.85 27.96 -5.88
N TYR A 562 7.82 29.24 -5.50
CA TYR A 562 8.75 30.23 -6.04
C TYR A 562 10.21 29.85 -5.87
N ASN A 563 10.65 29.50 -4.66
CA ASN A 563 12.04 29.08 -4.43
C ASN A 563 12.37 27.79 -5.19
N SER A 564 11.45 26.83 -5.22
CA SER A 564 11.67 25.54 -5.92
C SER A 564 11.82 25.73 -7.42
N PHE A 565 10.96 26.55 -8.03
CA PHE A 565 11.03 26.89 -9.46
C PHE A 565 12.29 27.70 -9.77
N LEU A 566 12.63 28.68 -8.94
CA LEU A 566 13.81 29.53 -9.13
C LEU A 566 15.12 28.74 -9.02
N GLU A 567 15.23 27.83 -8.04
CA GLU A 567 16.41 26.96 -7.89
C GLU A 567 16.52 25.99 -9.06
N ARG A 568 15.40 25.36 -9.46
CA ARG A 568 15.37 24.36 -10.51
C ARG A 568 15.62 24.93 -11.91
N LEU A 569 15.17 26.15 -12.18
CA LEU A 569 15.27 26.81 -13.48
C LEU A 569 16.40 27.86 -13.54
N LYS A 570 17.30 27.88 -12.55
CA LYS A 570 18.35 28.91 -12.40
C LYS A 570 19.27 29.04 -13.62
N ASN A 571 19.53 27.94 -14.33
CA ASN A 571 20.44 27.90 -15.47
C ASN A 571 19.76 28.26 -16.80
N PHE A 572 18.46 28.55 -16.79
CA PHE A 572 17.67 28.84 -17.99
C PHE A 572 17.25 30.31 -18.03
N PRO A 573 17.09 30.92 -19.23
CA PRO A 573 16.74 32.33 -19.38
C PRO A 573 15.23 32.57 -19.14
N ILE A 574 14.72 32.17 -17.99
CA ILE A 574 13.29 32.23 -17.64
C ILE A 574 13.08 33.21 -16.48
N THR A 575 12.09 34.09 -16.64
CA THR A 575 11.70 35.05 -15.62
C THR A 575 10.57 34.52 -14.75
N ILE A 576 10.86 34.35 -13.47
CA ILE A 576 9.91 33.82 -12.47
C ILE A 576 9.68 34.88 -11.41
N ASP A 577 8.42 35.17 -11.11
CA ASP A 577 8.04 36.04 -9.99
C ASP A 577 6.88 35.44 -9.19
N TYR A 578 6.59 36.02 -8.03
CA TYR A 578 5.49 35.60 -7.18
C TYR A 578 4.65 36.77 -6.67
N LEU A 579 3.34 36.53 -6.56
CA LEU A 579 2.35 37.49 -6.09
C LEU A 579 1.60 36.96 -4.87
N ASN A 580 1.91 37.53 -3.71
CA ASN A 580 1.27 37.21 -2.44
C ASN A 580 1.16 38.45 -1.52
N ARG A 581 0.77 38.25 -0.25
CA ARG A 581 0.57 39.35 0.71
C ARG A 581 1.86 40.03 1.19
N PHE A 582 3.05 39.44 0.96
CA PHE A 582 4.32 40.05 1.36
C PHE A 582 4.78 41.17 0.42
N ARG A 583 4.27 41.19 -0.82
CA ARG A 583 4.60 42.25 -1.78
C ARG A 583 3.87 43.54 -1.42
N SER A 584 4.57 44.66 -1.49
CA SER A 584 3.98 46.00 -1.34
C SER A 584 3.04 46.33 -2.51
N SER A 585 2.12 47.28 -2.33
CA SER A 585 1.21 47.70 -3.41
C SER A 585 1.96 48.20 -4.65
N LYS A 586 3.11 48.87 -4.45
CA LYS A 586 3.98 49.35 -5.54
C LYS A 586 4.55 48.18 -6.36
N GLU A 587 5.09 47.16 -5.68
CA GLU A 587 5.61 45.95 -6.34
C GLU A 587 4.53 45.18 -7.07
N LYS A 588 3.32 45.06 -6.50
CA LYS A 588 2.20 44.38 -7.15
C LYS A 588 1.79 45.03 -8.47
N ASN A 589 1.71 46.36 -8.49
CA ASN A 589 1.39 47.09 -9.73
C ASN A 589 2.47 46.90 -10.79
N GLN A 590 3.75 46.95 -10.40
CA GLN A 590 4.87 46.69 -11.32
C GLN A 590 4.86 45.26 -11.87
N ILE A 591 4.55 44.25 -11.04
CA ILE A 591 4.42 42.86 -11.48
C ILE A 591 3.27 42.73 -12.48
N SER A 592 2.11 43.35 -12.20
CA SER A 592 0.96 43.33 -13.10
C SER A 592 1.26 43.96 -14.46
N GLU A 593 1.99 45.08 -14.50
CA GLU A 593 2.42 45.73 -15.74
C GLU A 593 3.42 44.87 -16.52
N LYS A 594 4.42 44.30 -15.84
CA LYS A 594 5.39 43.41 -16.49
C LYS A 594 4.72 42.16 -17.06
N LEU A 595 3.71 41.64 -16.36
CA LEU A 595 3.00 40.43 -16.75
C LEU A 595 2.09 40.66 -17.96
N SER A 596 1.40 41.82 -18.03
CA SER A 596 0.62 42.21 -19.21
C SER A 596 1.49 42.51 -20.44
N LEU A 597 2.73 42.96 -20.23
CA LEU A 597 3.72 43.13 -21.30
C LEU A 597 4.38 41.82 -21.75
N GLY A 598 4.19 40.71 -21.02
CA GLY A 598 4.84 39.43 -21.29
C GLY A 598 6.32 39.37 -20.90
N LYS A 599 6.77 40.20 -19.96
CA LYS A 599 8.15 40.17 -19.41
C LYS A 599 8.32 39.19 -18.24
N ILE A 600 7.25 38.51 -17.85
CA ILE A 600 7.23 37.47 -16.81
C ILE A 600 6.67 36.21 -17.46
N ASP A 601 7.46 35.14 -17.44
CA ASP A 601 7.10 33.86 -18.05
C ASP A 601 6.27 33.00 -17.09
N ILE A 602 6.68 32.94 -15.82
CA ILE A 602 6.00 32.15 -14.77
C ILE A 602 5.61 33.05 -13.60
N ILE A 603 4.32 33.07 -13.27
CA ILE A 603 3.80 33.75 -12.07
C ILE A 603 3.24 32.75 -11.06
N ILE A 604 3.69 32.86 -9.82
CA ILE A 604 3.28 31.97 -8.72
C ILE A 604 2.52 32.78 -7.67
N GLY A 605 1.33 32.36 -7.27
CA GLY A 605 0.57 33.17 -6.32
C GLY A 605 -0.73 32.59 -5.85
N THR A 606 -1.39 33.35 -4.99
CA THR A 606 -2.66 32.95 -4.37
C THR A 606 -3.86 33.45 -5.18
N HIS A 607 -5.05 33.43 -4.59
CA HIS A 607 -6.31 33.90 -5.19
C HIS A 607 -6.24 35.31 -5.83
N GLN A 608 -5.23 36.12 -5.50
CA GLN A 608 -5.00 37.43 -6.11
C GLN A 608 -4.72 37.36 -7.62
N ILE A 609 -4.11 36.26 -8.11
CA ILE A 609 -3.86 36.06 -9.56
C ILE A 609 -5.17 36.01 -10.35
N VAL A 610 -6.22 35.40 -9.78
CA VAL A 610 -7.51 35.17 -10.46
C VAL A 610 -8.37 36.43 -10.51
N ASN A 611 -8.11 37.43 -9.66
CA ASN A 611 -8.97 38.61 -9.53
C ASN A 611 -8.46 39.85 -10.29
N ASN A 612 -7.15 40.07 -10.36
CA ASN A 612 -6.60 41.40 -10.67
C ASN A 612 -5.54 41.44 -11.78
N ILE A 613 -5.30 40.35 -12.52
CA ILE A 613 -4.16 40.25 -13.46
C ILE A 613 -4.62 39.86 -14.86
N ASN A 614 -4.15 40.61 -15.86
CA ASN A 614 -4.32 40.30 -17.28
C ASN A 614 -3.02 39.71 -17.83
N PHE A 615 -3.12 38.52 -18.44
CA PHE A 615 -2.02 37.86 -19.13
C PHE A 615 -1.94 38.31 -20.59
N LYS A 616 -0.73 38.34 -21.15
CA LYS A 616 -0.53 38.55 -22.58
C LYS A 616 -0.95 37.31 -23.37
N ASP A 617 -0.45 36.13 -22.96
CA ASP A 617 -0.73 34.85 -23.61
C ASP A 617 -0.53 33.69 -22.62
N LEU A 618 -1.58 33.36 -21.88
CA LEU A 618 -1.56 32.28 -20.89
C LEU A 618 -1.77 30.92 -21.58
N GLY A 619 -0.78 30.04 -21.52
CA GLY A 619 -0.87 28.69 -22.11
C GLY A 619 -1.13 27.57 -21.10
N LEU A 620 -0.67 27.71 -19.86
CA LEU A 620 -0.80 26.66 -18.84
C LEU A 620 -1.19 27.23 -17.47
N LEU A 621 -2.18 26.60 -16.84
CA LEU A 621 -2.61 26.86 -15.47
C LEU A 621 -2.34 25.65 -14.58
N ILE A 622 -1.43 25.80 -13.63
CA ILE A 622 -1.14 24.78 -12.61
C ILE A 622 -1.89 25.14 -11.34
N VAL A 623 -2.67 24.20 -10.78
CA VAL A 623 -3.43 24.40 -9.54
C VAL A 623 -2.99 23.36 -8.52
N ASP A 624 -2.43 23.80 -7.39
CA ASP A 624 -2.03 22.91 -6.31
C ASP A 624 -3.04 22.95 -5.15
N GLU A 625 -3.39 21.78 -4.62
CA GLU A 625 -4.36 21.58 -3.52
C GLU A 625 -5.72 22.29 -3.74
N GLU A 626 -6.36 22.04 -4.90
CA GLU A 626 -7.64 22.63 -5.35
C GLU A 626 -8.75 22.59 -4.26
N GLN A 627 -8.74 21.58 -3.38
CA GLN A 627 -9.73 21.44 -2.31
C GLN A 627 -9.77 22.63 -1.35
N LYS A 628 -8.63 23.29 -1.11
CA LYS A 628 -8.50 24.37 -0.11
C LYS A 628 -9.01 25.73 -0.59
N PHE A 629 -9.41 25.85 -1.86
CA PHE A 629 -9.97 27.09 -2.39
C PHE A 629 -11.47 27.25 -2.09
N GLY A 630 -11.89 28.49 -1.82
CA GLY A 630 -13.29 28.85 -1.64
C GLY A 630 -14.13 28.72 -2.92
N VAL A 631 -15.46 28.71 -2.78
CA VAL A 631 -16.42 28.49 -3.88
C VAL A 631 -16.29 29.55 -4.98
N SER A 632 -16.13 30.82 -4.61
CA SER A 632 -15.99 31.95 -5.56
C SER A 632 -14.76 31.83 -6.47
N VAL A 633 -13.63 31.37 -5.93
CA VAL A 633 -12.40 31.12 -6.70
C VAL A 633 -12.61 29.94 -7.66
N LYS A 634 -13.28 28.88 -7.20
CA LYS A 634 -13.58 27.69 -8.02
C LYS A 634 -14.48 28.01 -9.21
N GLU A 635 -15.43 28.94 -9.07
CA GLU A 635 -16.27 29.39 -10.19
C GLU A 635 -15.48 30.19 -11.23
N LYS A 636 -14.64 31.12 -10.81
CA LYS A 636 -13.77 31.87 -11.74
C LYS A 636 -12.76 30.96 -12.45
N LEU A 637 -12.19 30.01 -11.72
CA LEU A 637 -11.33 28.98 -12.28
C LEU A 637 -12.05 28.20 -13.39
N ARG A 638 -13.31 27.80 -13.18
CA ARG A 638 -14.08 27.08 -14.22
C ARG A 638 -14.18 27.84 -15.54
N ASN A 639 -14.25 29.16 -15.52
CA ASN A 639 -14.30 29.96 -16.75
C ASN A 639 -12.93 30.04 -17.44
N LEU A 640 -11.85 30.24 -16.67
CA LEU A 640 -10.47 30.24 -17.20
C LEU A 640 -10.06 28.87 -17.76
N LYS A 641 -10.52 27.79 -17.10
CA LYS A 641 -10.28 26.39 -17.46
C LYS A 641 -10.86 25.99 -18.85
N VAL A 642 -11.67 26.83 -19.51
CA VAL A 642 -12.30 26.47 -20.79
C VAL A 642 -11.35 26.60 -21.98
N ASN A 643 -10.38 27.50 -21.92
CA ASN A 643 -9.54 27.86 -23.09
C ASN A 643 -8.05 27.59 -22.89
N VAL A 644 -7.63 27.11 -21.72
CA VAL A 644 -6.23 26.99 -21.30
C VAL A 644 -6.00 25.58 -20.77
N ASP A 645 -4.80 25.05 -20.96
CA ASP A 645 -4.39 23.77 -20.38
C ASP A 645 -4.31 23.86 -18.86
N VAL A 646 -4.82 22.84 -18.17
CA VAL A 646 -4.97 22.84 -16.71
C VAL A 646 -4.36 21.59 -16.13
N LEU A 647 -3.37 21.79 -15.25
CA LEU A 647 -2.74 20.72 -14.48
C LEU A 647 -3.08 20.90 -13.01
N THR A 648 -3.81 19.95 -12.42
CA THR A 648 -4.16 19.98 -10.99
C THR A 648 -3.33 18.97 -10.20
N LEU A 649 -2.75 19.40 -9.08
CA LEU A 649 -1.94 18.57 -8.18
C LEU A 649 -2.67 18.37 -6.85
N THR A 650 -2.66 17.15 -6.32
CA THR A 650 -3.18 16.89 -4.97
C THR A 650 -2.47 15.75 -4.25
N ALA A 651 -2.39 15.82 -2.93
CA ALA A 651 -1.84 14.76 -2.07
C ALA A 651 -2.81 13.59 -1.84
N THR A 652 -4.10 13.88 -1.79
CA THR A 652 -5.14 12.89 -1.51
C THR A 652 -6.22 13.04 -2.55
N PRO A 653 -6.55 11.99 -3.32
CA PRO A 653 -7.62 12.09 -4.30
C PRO A 653 -8.91 12.39 -3.55
N ILE A 654 -9.49 13.56 -3.83
CA ILE A 654 -10.80 13.93 -3.29
C ILE A 654 -11.79 12.86 -3.79
N PRO A 655 -12.62 12.26 -2.93
CA PRO A 655 -13.64 11.29 -3.31
C PRO A 655 -14.46 11.66 -4.56
N ARG A 656 -14.79 12.96 -4.68
CA ARG A 656 -15.51 13.54 -5.83
C ARG A 656 -14.69 13.47 -7.12
N THR A 657 -13.39 13.73 -7.05
CA THR A 657 -12.50 13.75 -8.20
C THR A 657 -12.08 12.33 -8.62
N LEU A 658 -11.96 11.41 -7.66
CA LEU A 658 -11.80 9.98 -7.94
C LEU A 658 -13.05 9.44 -8.66
N GLN A 659 -14.24 9.85 -8.23
CA GLN A 659 -15.49 9.54 -8.94
C GLN A 659 -15.55 10.16 -10.33
N PHE A 660 -15.09 11.40 -10.54
CA PHE A 660 -15.06 12.03 -11.88
C PHE A 660 -14.04 11.40 -12.84
N SER A 661 -12.92 10.93 -12.33
CA SER A 661 -11.95 10.14 -13.10
C SER A 661 -12.55 8.80 -13.53
N LEU A 662 -13.32 8.13 -12.67
CA LEU A 662 -14.04 6.90 -13.01
C LEU A 662 -15.08 7.08 -14.13
N ILE A 663 -15.54 8.32 -14.40
CA ILE A 663 -16.48 8.65 -15.48
C ILE A 663 -15.74 8.87 -16.82
N SER A 664 -14.41 8.76 -16.84
CA SER A 664 -13.55 9.12 -18.00
C SER A 664 -13.72 10.57 -18.45
N ALA A 665 -14.25 11.44 -17.57
CA ALA A 665 -14.48 12.86 -17.87
C ALA A 665 -13.28 13.75 -17.50
N ARG A 666 -12.33 13.23 -16.74
CA ARG A 666 -11.10 13.91 -16.33
C ARG A 666 -9.94 12.93 -16.34
N ASP A 667 -8.88 13.27 -17.04
CA ASP A 667 -7.68 12.45 -17.12
C ASP A 667 -6.93 12.47 -15.78
N LEU A 668 -6.60 11.28 -15.27
CA LEU A 668 -6.03 11.09 -13.94
C LEU A 668 -4.78 10.25 -14.02
N SER A 669 -3.68 10.81 -13.51
CA SER A 669 -2.42 10.10 -13.34
C SER A 669 -2.14 9.89 -11.85
N ILE A 670 -1.86 8.65 -11.48
CA ILE A 670 -1.57 8.25 -10.10
C ILE A 670 -0.07 8.00 -9.97
N ILE A 671 0.53 8.63 -8.97
CA ILE A 671 1.89 8.37 -8.52
C ILE A 671 1.80 7.65 -7.18
N SER A 672 1.97 6.34 -7.22
CA SER A 672 1.89 5.44 -6.06
C SER A 672 3.27 4.97 -5.59
N THR A 673 4.24 4.96 -6.49
CA THR A 673 5.60 4.51 -6.23
C THR A 673 6.39 5.63 -5.55
N PRO A 674 6.86 5.45 -4.30
CA PRO A 674 7.69 6.45 -3.64
C PRO A 674 9.07 6.55 -4.29
N PRO A 675 9.73 7.73 -4.23
CA PRO A 675 11.13 7.85 -4.61
C PRO A 675 12.03 6.94 -3.77
N PRO A 676 13.13 6.38 -4.34
CA PRO A 676 13.98 5.39 -3.68
C PRO A 676 14.64 5.90 -2.38
N ASN A 677 14.80 7.21 -2.23
CA ASN A 677 15.44 7.85 -1.08
C ASN A 677 14.46 8.19 0.07
N ARG A 678 13.20 7.77 -0.01
CA ARG A 678 12.18 8.10 1.00
C ARG A 678 11.84 6.92 1.89
N TYR A 679 11.90 7.16 3.20
CA TYR A 679 11.58 6.16 4.21
C TYR A 679 10.11 6.28 4.65
N PRO A 680 9.42 5.16 4.91
CA PRO A 680 8.09 5.20 5.49
C PRO A 680 8.14 5.85 6.88
N ILE A 681 7.09 6.59 7.20
CA ILE A 681 6.96 7.27 8.47
C ILE A 681 6.50 6.24 9.48
N GLN A 682 7.33 5.96 10.49
CA GLN A 682 6.96 5.06 11.58
C GLN A 682 5.87 5.75 12.39
N THR A 683 4.66 5.20 12.34
CA THR A 683 3.49 5.77 13.01
C THR A 683 3.14 4.88 14.19
N GLU A 684 3.05 5.48 15.39
CA GLU A 684 2.75 4.77 16.63
C GLU A 684 1.62 5.46 17.38
N ILE A 685 0.71 4.65 17.92
CA ILE A 685 -0.32 5.12 18.84
C ILE A 685 0.25 5.07 20.26
N ILE A 686 0.43 6.24 20.88
CA ILE A 686 0.97 6.34 22.24
C ILE A 686 -0.04 6.98 23.19
N ARG A 687 0.15 6.73 24.48
CA ARG A 687 -0.49 7.52 25.53
C ARG A 687 0.30 8.80 25.75
N PHE A 688 -0.33 9.76 26.42
CA PHE A 688 0.36 10.97 26.85
C PHE A 688 1.38 10.59 27.95
N ASP A 689 2.63 10.36 27.55
CA ASP A 689 3.74 9.95 28.41
C ASP A 689 4.90 10.95 28.25
N GLU A 690 5.23 11.64 29.36
CA GLU A 690 6.27 12.66 29.39
C GLU A 690 7.65 12.14 28.95
N LYS A 691 7.97 10.89 29.29
CA LYS A 691 9.27 10.30 29.01
C LYS A 691 9.43 10.00 27.51
N ILE A 692 8.39 9.45 26.88
CA ILE A 692 8.40 9.17 25.43
C ILE A 692 8.53 10.47 24.65
N ILE A 693 7.74 11.50 25.01
CA ILE A 693 7.79 12.81 24.35
C ILE A 693 9.18 13.43 24.48
N LYS A 694 9.76 13.41 25.70
CA LYS A 694 11.11 13.92 25.95
C LYS A 694 12.17 13.18 25.13
N ASP A 695 12.20 11.86 25.20
CA ASP A 695 13.23 11.03 24.54
C ASP A 695 13.17 11.23 23.02
N ALA A 696 11.97 11.32 22.43
CA ALA A 696 11.82 11.54 21.00
C ALA A 696 12.18 12.98 20.55
N ILE A 697 11.89 14.03 21.35
CA ILE A 697 12.34 15.40 21.04
C ILE A 697 13.87 15.49 21.11
N VAL A 698 14.47 14.96 22.19
CA VAL A 698 15.92 14.96 22.37
C VAL A 698 16.63 14.19 21.25
N TYR A 699 16.09 13.03 20.88
CA TYR A 699 16.62 12.24 19.76
C TYR A 699 16.58 13.02 18.43
N GLU A 700 15.51 13.76 18.14
CA GLU A 700 15.41 14.58 16.94
C GLU A 700 16.43 15.73 16.94
N MET A 701 16.61 16.40 18.09
CA MET A 701 17.58 17.48 18.24
C MET A 701 19.02 16.99 18.10
N GLN A 702 19.36 15.83 18.67
CA GLN A 702 20.70 15.23 18.56
C GLN A 702 21.11 14.96 17.11
N ARG A 703 20.15 14.70 16.22
CA ARG A 703 20.40 14.51 14.77
C ARG A 703 20.22 15.78 13.94
N GLY A 704 20.14 16.95 14.60
CA GLY A 704 19.96 18.26 13.97
C GLY A 704 18.64 18.41 13.21
N GLY A 705 17.60 17.71 13.66
CA GLY A 705 16.26 17.80 13.09
C GLY A 705 15.32 18.68 13.92
N GLN A 706 14.11 18.88 13.41
CA GLN A 706 13.07 19.70 14.03
C GLN A 706 11.81 18.88 14.33
N VAL A 707 11.02 19.34 15.30
CA VAL A 707 9.83 18.65 15.78
C VAL A 707 8.57 19.50 15.58
N PHE A 708 7.50 18.85 15.10
CA PHE A 708 6.15 19.41 15.16
C PHE A 708 5.40 18.86 16.36
N PHE A 709 4.78 19.74 17.15
CA PHE A 709 3.84 19.34 18.20
C PHE A 709 2.47 19.94 17.91
N ILE A 710 1.54 19.09 17.46
CA ILE A 710 0.20 19.53 17.07
C ILE A 710 -0.73 19.54 18.28
N HIS A 711 -1.28 20.72 18.58
CA HIS A 711 -2.31 20.90 19.60
C HIS A 711 -3.42 21.83 19.05
N ASN A 712 -4.65 21.34 18.98
CA ASN A 712 -5.72 22.05 18.27
C ASN A 712 -6.39 23.17 19.09
N LEU A 713 -6.27 23.14 20.42
CA LEU A 713 -6.94 24.10 21.31
C LEU A 713 -6.01 25.30 21.55
N VAL A 714 -6.44 26.49 21.10
CA VAL A 714 -5.65 27.72 21.26
C VAL A 714 -5.68 28.22 22.71
N SER A 715 -6.76 27.96 23.45
CA SER A 715 -6.96 28.45 24.82
C SER A 715 -5.86 28.00 25.79
N ASN A 716 -5.34 26.79 25.62
CA ASN A 716 -4.33 26.16 26.48
C ASN A 716 -3.03 25.82 25.72
N ILE A 717 -2.80 26.41 24.54
CA ILE A 717 -1.56 26.18 23.78
C ILE A 717 -0.32 26.69 24.54
N ASN A 718 -0.49 27.71 25.38
CA ASN A 718 0.58 28.24 26.23
C ASN A 718 0.95 27.25 27.36
N GLU A 719 -0.01 26.49 27.90
CA GLU A 719 0.28 25.44 28.89
C GLU A 719 1.14 24.33 28.26
N VAL A 720 0.86 23.98 27.01
CA VAL A 720 1.67 23.00 26.25
C VAL A 720 3.08 23.54 25.99
N PHE A 721 3.22 24.85 25.77
CA PHE A 721 4.54 25.49 25.63
C PHE A 721 5.36 25.36 26.92
N GLU A 722 4.80 25.78 28.06
CA GLU A 722 5.46 25.67 29.36
C GLU A 722 5.80 24.21 29.70
N PHE A 723 4.92 23.27 29.34
CA PHE A 723 5.15 21.84 29.52
C PHE A 723 6.36 21.33 28.74
N ILE A 724 6.47 21.65 27.44
CA ILE A 724 7.60 21.19 26.61
C ILE A 724 8.90 21.89 27.02
N GLU A 725 8.84 23.18 27.37
CA GLU A 725 9.99 23.94 27.87
C GLU A 725 10.54 23.34 29.16
N ARG A 726 9.66 22.92 30.08
CA ARG A 726 10.06 22.19 31.30
C ARG A 726 10.70 20.83 31.00
N LEU A 727 10.20 20.09 30.01
CA LEU A 727 10.71 18.76 29.67
C LEU A 727 12.08 18.80 28.97
N VAL A 728 12.27 19.77 28.07
CA VAL A 728 13.47 19.94 27.24
C VAL A 728 13.89 21.42 27.24
N PRO A 729 14.58 21.89 28.30
CA PRO A 729 14.95 23.30 28.44
C PRO A 729 15.97 23.78 27.40
N ASP A 730 16.72 22.87 26.78
CA ASP A 730 17.70 23.18 25.74
C ASP A 730 17.05 23.44 24.36
N ALA A 731 15.75 23.17 24.20
CA ALA A 731 15.04 23.31 22.92
C ALA A 731 14.55 24.75 22.68
N LYS A 732 14.78 25.27 21.47
CA LYS A 732 14.16 26.53 21.04
C LYS A 732 12.74 26.28 20.56
N ILE A 733 11.77 26.62 21.40
CA ILE A 733 10.35 26.35 21.16
C ILE A 733 9.66 27.61 20.65
N VAL A 734 8.75 27.47 19.68
CA VAL A 734 7.91 28.57 19.21
C VAL A 734 6.48 28.12 18.95
N ILE A 735 5.53 29.05 19.08
CA ILE A 735 4.10 28.80 18.88
C ILE A 735 3.63 29.38 17.54
N GLY A 736 2.82 28.61 16.80
CA GLY A 736 2.14 29.04 15.58
C GLY A 736 0.66 28.64 15.54
N HIS A 737 -0.25 29.60 15.73
CA HIS A 737 -1.71 29.37 15.67
C HIS A 737 -2.46 30.42 14.84
N GLY A 738 -3.73 30.15 14.50
CA GLY A 738 -4.44 30.82 13.40
C GLY A 738 -5.04 32.17 13.79
N GLN A 739 -5.14 32.41 15.10
CA GLN A 739 -5.56 33.68 15.68
C GLN A 739 -4.41 34.68 15.82
N MET A 740 -3.17 34.26 15.55
CA MET A 740 -2.02 35.18 15.52
C MET A 740 -2.19 36.18 14.37
N ASP A 741 -1.62 37.38 14.55
CA ASP A 741 -1.49 38.32 13.46
C ASP A 741 -0.79 37.66 12.26
N GLY A 742 -1.35 37.87 11.06
CA GLY A 742 -0.91 37.18 9.85
C GLY A 742 0.57 37.40 9.53
N LYS A 743 1.10 38.60 9.77
CA LYS A 743 2.53 38.90 9.54
C LYS A 743 3.42 38.22 10.59
N LYS A 744 2.97 38.17 11.84
CA LYS A 744 3.70 37.51 12.94
C LYS A 744 3.78 35.99 12.73
N LEU A 745 2.66 35.34 12.43
CA LEU A 745 2.60 33.90 12.14
C LEU A 745 3.54 33.54 10.99
N GLU A 746 3.53 34.34 9.93
CA GLU A 746 4.40 34.14 8.77
C GLU A 746 5.88 34.25 9.10
N LYS A 747 6.27 35.28 9.86
CA LYS A 747 7.66 35.45 10.30
C LYS A 747 8.11 34.23 11.11
N THR A 748 7.31 33.80 12.08
CA THR A 748 7.58 32.60 12.89
C THR A 748 7.77 31.35 12.03
N MET A 749 6.88 31.12 11.06
CA MET A 749 6.98 29.97 10.16
C MET A 749 8.23 30.03 9.29
N LEU A 750 8.62 31.19 8.77
CA LEU A 750 9.85 31.36 8.00
C LEU A 750 11.11 31.13 8.86
N GLU A 751 11.11 31.56 10.13
CA GLU A 751 12.21 31.31 11.06
C GLU A 751 12.34 29.82 11.39
N PHE A 752 11.22 29.12 11.56
CA PHE A 752 11.20 27.68 11.73
C PHE A 752 11.72 26.95 10.48
N ILE A 753 11.27 27.32 9.28
CA ILE A 753 11.79 26.72 8.02
C ILE A 753 13.31 26.92 7.87
N LYS A 754 13.84 28.06 8.33
CA LYS A 754 15.29 28.37 8.31
C LYS A 754 16.09 27.66 9.41
N GLY A 755 15.46 26.84 10.27
CA GLY A 755 16.13 26.12 11.35
C GLY A 755 16.53 26.99 12.54
N LYS A 756 15.87 28.14 12.77
CA LYS A 756 16.16 28.97 13.95
C LYS A 756 15.54 28.45 15.24
N HIS A 757 14.49 27.63 15.11
CA HIS A 757 13.71 27.05 16.21
C HIS A 757 13.64 25.53 16.03
N ASP A 758 13.76 24.77 17.11
CA ASP A 758 13.83 23.30 17.09
C ASP A 758 12.44 22.67 17.15
N VAL A 759 11.53 23.25 17.93
CA VAL A 759 10.17 22.73 18.14
C VAL A 759 9.12 23.78 17.77
N LEU A 760 8.20 23.42 16.88
CA LEU A 760 7.02 24.23 16.56
C LEU A 760 5.77 23.61 17.17
N ILE A 761 5.19 24.30 18.16
CA ILE A 761 3.88 23.99 18.71
C ILE A 761 2.84 24.71 17.88
N ALA A 762 1.94 23.97 17.25
CA ALA A 762 0.99 24.57 16.32
C ALA A 762 -0.35 23.86 16.26
N THR A 763 -1.35 24.58 15.77
CA THR A 763 -2.64 23.99 15.43
C THR A 763 -2.58 23.32 14.04
N THR A 764 -3.74 22.97 13.46
CA THR A 764 -3.87 22.40 12.12
C THR A 764 -3.34 23.28 10.97
N ILE A 765 -2.76 24.45 11.24
CA ILE A 765 -2.20 25.33 10.21
C ILE A 765 -1.08 24.67 9.42
N ILE A 766 -0.33 23.75 10.03
CA ILE A 766 0.73 22.99 9.35
C ILE A 766 0.15 22.12 8.22
N GLU A 767 -1.13 21.77 8.29
CA GLU A 767 -1.85 21.09 7.20
C GLU A 767 -1.80 21.88 5.88
N ASN A 768 -1.65 23.21 5.94
CA ASN A 768 -1.78 24.14 4.80
C ASN A 768 -0.48 24.43 4.04
N GLY A 769 0.36 23.40 3.85
CA GLY A 769 1.44 23.50 2.88
C GLY A 769 2.76 24.03 3.43
N LEU A 770 3.02 23.83 4.71
CA LEU A 770 4.37 24.00 5.24
C LEU A 770 5.21 22.77 4.82
N ASP A 771 6.37 23.01 4.22
CA ASP A 771 7.39 22.02 3.94
C ASP A 771 8.63 22.34 4.75
N VAL A 772 8.99 21.46 5.67
CA VAL A 772 10.21 21.59 6.46
C VAL A 772 10.99 20.30 6.29
N PRO A 773 11.98 20.26 5.38
CA PRO A 773 12.75 19.04 5.10
C PRO A 773 13.45 18.47 6.34
N ASN A 774 13.83 19.34 7.27
CA ASN A 774 14.50 18.97 8.52
C ASN A 774 13.53 18.52 9.63
N ALA A 775 12.21 18.68 9.45
CA ALA A 775 11.23 18.21 10.41
C ALA A 775 10.92 16.74 10.16
N ASN A 776 11.39 15.86 11.05
CA ASN A 776 11.24 14.42 10.89
C ASN A 776 10.46 13.75 12.03
N THR A 777 10.07 14.50 13.07
CA THR A 777 9.23 13.97 14.15
C THR A 777 7.99 14.85 14.31
N ILE A 778 6.81 14.21 14.39
CA ILE A 778 5.53 14.88 14.66
C ILE A 778 4.79 14.20 15.81
N PHE A 779 4.32 14.99 16.76
CA PHE A 779 3.36 14.58 17.78
C PHE A 779 2.00 15.15 17.44
N ILE A 780 0.96 14.33 17.45
CA ILE A 780 -0.42 14.76 17.26
C ILE A 780 -1.18 14.53 18.56
N ASN A 781 -1.36 15.60 19.33
CA ASN A 781 -2.08 15.54 20.60
C ASN A 781 -3.58 15.39 20.36
N ASN A 782 -4.24 14.53 21.13
CA ASN A 782 -5.67 14.19 21.00
C ASN A 782 -6.04 13.76 19.58
N ALA A 783 -5.27 12.80 19.03
CA ALA A 783 -5.42 12.29 17.67
C ALA A 783 -6.85 11.81 17.35
N ASN A 784 -7.61 11.38 18.36
CA ASN A 784 -9.01 10.97 18.26
C ASN A 784 -9.96 12.05 17.75
N ASN A 785 -9.62 13.33 17.93
CA ASN A 785 -10.47 14.45 17.52
C ASN A 785 -10.27 14.87 16.06
N PHE A 786 -9.27 14.31 15.36
CA PHE A 786 -9.01 14.62 13.96
C PHE A 786 -9.65 13.60 13.02
N GLY A 787 -9.92 14.05 11.79
CA GLY A 787 -10.34 13.18 10.72
C GLY A 787 -9.18 12.45 10.04
N LEU A 788 -9.50 11.40 9.29
CA LEU A 788 -8.49 10.52 8.68
C LEU A 788 -7.62 11.27 7.65
N SER A 789 -8.25 12.08 6.79
CA SER A 789 -7.56 12.95 5.83
C SER A 789 -6.60 13.92 6.52
N ASP A 790 -7.03 14.54 7.63
CA ASP A 790 -6.27 15.59 8.31
C ASP A 790 -5.03 14.98 8.98
N LEU A 791 -5.22 13.85 9.67
CA LEU A 791 -4.13 13.06 10.24
C LEU A 791 -3.14 12.57 9.17
N HIS A 792 -3.62 12.11 8.01
CA HIS A 792 -2.76 11.70 6.90
C HIS A 792 -1.96 12.88 6.33
N GLN A 793 -2.60 14.03 6.15
CA GLN A 793 -1.93 15.24 5.67
C GLN A 793 -0.89 15.73 6.67
N MET A 794 -1.20 15.77 7.97
CA MET A 794 -0.26 16.14 9.03
C MET A 794 0.91 15.16 9.12
N ARG A 795 0.65 13.84 9.08
CA ARG A 795 1.68 12.80 9.00
C ARG A 795 2.62 13.06 7.82
N GLY A 796 2.09 13.33 6.63
CA GLY A 796 2.87 13.64 5.43
C GLY A 796 3.69 14.95 5.47
N ARG A 797 3.64 15.71 6.58
CA ARG A 797 4.47 16.91 6.79
C ARG A 797 5.87 16.56 7.30
N VAL A 798 6.08 15.35 7.82
CA VAL A 798 7.39 14.84 8.23
C VAL A 798 7.91 13.76 7.27
N GLY A 799 9.21 13.45 7.32
CA GLY A 799 9.80 12.39 6.50
C GLY A 799 9.95 12.76 5.03
N ARG A 800 10.43 13.99 4.80
CA ARG A 800 10.73 14.54 3.46
C ARG A 800 12.21 14.45 3.12
N SER A 801 13.05 14.24 4.12
CA SER A 801 14.48 13.98 3.96
C SER A 801 14.75 12.48 3.75
N ASN A 802 16.02 12.16 3.51
CA ASN A 802 16.54 10.79 3.54
C ASN A 802 16.72 10.24 4.97
N LYS A 803 16.15 10.89 6.00
CA LYS A 803 16.15 10.42 7.38
C LYS A 803 14.83 9.75 7.72
N LYS A 804 14.87 8.71 8.55
CA LYS A 804 13.67 8.04 9.07
C LYS A 804 12.85 9.01 9.93
N ALA A 805 11.55 9.10 9.67
CA ALA A 805 10.64 9.97 10.37
C ALA A 805 9.67 9.22 11.28
N PHE A 806 9.20 9.92 12.31
CA PHE A 806 8.35 9.38 13.37
C PHE A 806 7.07 10.21 13.49
N CYS A 807 5.94 9.53 13.65
CA CYS A 807 4.63 10.12 13.90
C CYS A 807 4.01 9.47 15.12
N TYR A 808 3.84 10.25 16.19
CA TYR A 808 3.23 9.80 17.43
C TYR A 808 1.80 10.33 17.52
N LEU A 809 0.83 9.41 17.49
CA LEU A 809 -0.59 9.70 17.66
C LEU A 809 -0.94 9.57 19.14
N ILE A 810 -1.12 10.69 19.83
CA ILE A 810 -1.38 10.69 21.28
C ILE A 810 -2.89 10.57 21.52
N THR A 811 -3.29 9.57 22.29
CA THR A 811 -4.71 9.31 22.62
C THR A 811 -4.95 9.18 24.13
N HIS A 812 -6.17 9.49 24.57
CA HIS A 812 -6.65 9.24 25.93
C HIS A 812 -6.97 7.75 26.17
N GLU A 813 -7.34 7.37 27.39
CA GLU A 813 -7.70 5.99 27.74
C GLU A 813 -8.84 5.43 26.86
N ASN A 814 -8.75 4.13 26.51
CA ASN A 814 -9.64 3.45 25.56
C ASN A 814 -11.13 3.51 25.93
N SER A 815 -11.48 3.80 27.19
CA SER A 815 -12.87 3.94 27.66
C SER A 815 -13.59 5.14 27.04
N ASN A 816 -12.87 6.21 26.65
CA ASN A 816 -13.45 7.46 26.16
C ASN A 816 -13.33 7.66 24.63
N ILE A 817 -12.75 6.71 23.90
CA ILE A 817 -12.59 6.80 22.44
C ILE A 817 -13.80 6.16 21.76
N THR A 818 -14.46 6.90 20.87
CA THR A 818 -15.53 6.33 20.06
C THR A 818 -15.00 5.23 19.13
N LYS A 819 -15.81 4.21 18.85
CA LYS A 819 -15.43 3.14 17.91
C LYS A 819 -15.00 3.69 16.54
N GLU A 820 -15.59 4.80 16.10
CA GLU A 820 -15.21 5.50 14.88
C GLU A 820 -13.78 6.07 14.97
N ALA A 821 -13.47 6.81 16.04
CA ALA A 821 -12.14 7.39 16.23
C ALA A 821 -11.05 6.31 16.35
N SER A 822 -11.33 5.21 17.07
CA SER A 822 -10.41 4.08 17.17
C SER A 822 -10.12 3.43 15.81
N LYS A 823 -11.16 3.17 14.99
CA LYS A 823 -10.99 2.66 13.63
C LYS A 823 -10.17 3.61 12.74
N ARG A 824 -10.39 4.92 12.84
CA ARG A 824 -9.63 5.92 12.06
C ARG A 824 -8.14 5.91 12.43
N ILE A 825 -7.83 5.98 13.73
CA ILE A 825 -6.43 6.02 14.20
C ILE A 825 -5.70 4.73 13.83
N LYS A 826 -6.34 3.58 14.06
CA LYS A 826 -5.80 2.27 13.68
C LYS A 826 -5.59 2.14 12.18
N ALA A 827 -6.52 2.67 11.37
CA ALA A 827 -6.37 2.68 9.92
C ALA A 827 -5.16 3.51 9.43
N ILE A 828 -4.68 4.50 10.19
CA ILE A 828 -3.48 5.27 9.84
C ILE A 828 -2.20 4.54 10.23
N GLU A 829 -2.21 3.87 11.38
CA GLU A 829 -1.11 3.01 11.84
C GLU A 829 -0.90 1.83 10.87
N GLU A 830 -1.98 1.13 10.50
CA GLU A 830 -1.95 0.02 9.53
C GLU A 830 -1.50 0.47 8.14
N ASN A 831 -1.89 1.67 7.71
CA ASN A 831 -1.49 2.25 6.43
C ASN A 831 -0.24 3.14 6.57
N SER A 832 0.79 2.66 7.27
CA SER A 832 2.07 3.37 7.47
C SER A 832 3.03 3.28 6.28
N ASN A 833 2.77 2.37 5.32
CA ASN A 833 3.54 2.24 4.09
C ASN A 833 3.31 3.41 3.12
N LEU A 834 4.37 3.83 2.44
CA LEU A 834 4.34 4.86 1.40
C LEU A 834 3.42 4.42 0.24
N GLY A 835 2.59 5.32 -0.30
CA GLY A 835 1.65 5.03 -1.38
C GLY A 835 0.25 4.65 -0.90
N SER A 836 0.01 4.67 0.42
CA SER A 836 -1.29 4.35 1.02
C SER A 836 -2.34 5.47 0.89
N GLY A 837 -1.99 6.64 0.35
CA GLY A 837 -2.89 7.81 0.30
C GLY A 837 -4.24 7.53 -0.37
N ILE A 838 -4.28 6.63 -1.36
CA ILE A 838 -5.52 6.20 -2.02
C ILE A 838 -6.34 5.30 -1.10
N ASN A 839 -5.71 4.31 -0.46
CA ASN A 839 -6.38 3.41 0.48
C ASN A 839 -6.97 4.18 1.66
N ILE A 840 -6.26 5.21 2.11
CA ILE A 840 -6.72 6.13 3.16
C ILE A 840 -7.88 6.99 2.65
N ALA A 841 -7.82 7.52 1.43
CA ALA A 841 -8.93 8.28 0.85
C ALA A 841 -10.20 7.42 0.64
N MET A 842 -10.03 6.16 0.24
CA MET A 842 -11.13 5.19 0.13
C MET A 842 -11.72 4.88 1.52
N LYS A 843 -10.88 4.59 2.52
CA LYS A 843 -11.33 4.39 3.91
C LYS A 843 -12.01 5.66 4.47
N ASP A 844 -11.52 6.86 4.18
CA ASP A 844 -12.13 8.12 4.64
C ASP A 844 -13.52 8.33 4.01
N LEU A 845 -13.68 8.00 2.73
CA LEU A 845 -14.96 8.03 2.00
C LEU A 845 -15.96 7.05 2.63
N GLU A 846 -15.52 5.83 2.92
CA GLU A 846 -16.34 4.81 3.60
C GLU A 846 -16.73 5.23 5.01
N ILE A 847 -15.79 5.75 5.81
CA ILE A 847 -15.99 6.07 7.23
C ILE A 847 -16.85 7.33 7.42
N ARG A 848 -16.55 8.43 6.70
CA ARG A 848 -17.31 9.68 6.83
C ARG A 848 -18.68 9.62 6.13
N GLY A 849 -18.84 8.68 5.20
CA GLY A 849 -19.87 8.73 4.16
C GLY A 849 -19.64 9.93 3.22
N ALA A 850 -20.29 9.96 2.05
CA ALA A 850 -20.12 11.01 1.03
C ALA A 850 -20.69 12.41 1.40
N GLY A 851 -20.74 12.73 2.70
CA GLY A 851 -21.55 13.74 3.37
C GLY A 851 -21.46 15.18 2.85
N ASN A 852 -20.33 15.62 2.33
CA ASN A 852 -20.10 17.04 2.00
C ASN A 852 -19.60 17.30 0.56
N LEU A 853 -19.49 16.27 -0.28
CA LEU A 853 -18.73 16.36 -1.52
C LEU A 853 -19.54 16.82 -2.74
N LEU A 854 -20.87 16.70 -2.69
CA LEU A 854 -21.76 16.92 -3.85
C LEU A 854 -22.97 17.84 -3.55
N GLY A 855 -22.87 18.63 -2.48
CA GLY A 855 -23.97 19.45 -1.95
C GLY A 855 -24.83 18.67 -0.94
N ALA A 856 -25.51 19.40 -0.06
CA ALA A 856 -26.28 18.84 1.06
C ALA A 856 -27.33 17.78 0.63
N ASP A 857 -27.86 17.88 -0.60
CA ASP A 857 -28.96 17.02 -1.09
C ASP A 857 -28.54 15.67 -1.70
N GLN A 858 -27.25 15.32 -1.71
CA GLN A 858 -26.76 14.09 -2.38
C GLN A 858 -26.23 13.03 -1.41
N SER A 859 -25.74 13.44 -0.24
CA SER A 859 -25.29 12.53 0.81
C SER A 859 -26.39 11.58 1.29
N GLY A 860 -27.65 12.00 1.18
CA GLY A 860 -28.83 11.16 1.44
C GLY A 860 -28.87 9.90 0.59
N PHE A 861 -28.61 9.97 -0.72
CA PHE A 861 -28.77 8.81 -1.62
C PHE A 861 -27.71 7.72 -1.40
N ILE A 862 -26.47 8.10 -1.09
CA ILE A 862 -25.40 7.13 -0.82
C ILE A 862 -25.66 6.41 0.50
N ASN A 863 -26.13 7.14 1.51
CA ASN A 863 -26.56 6.52 2.78
C ASN A 863 -27.80 5.63 2.57
N GLU A 864 -28.76 6.00 1.73
CA GLU A 864 -29.99 5.23 1.53
C GLU A 864 -29.81 4.00 0.61
N MET A 865 -28.80 3.98 -0.26
CA MET A 865 -28.61 2.92 -1.27
C MET A 865 -27.32 2.10 -1.10
N GLY A 866 -26.32 2.63 -0.41
CA GLY A 866 -24.97 2.09 -0.36
C GLY A 866 -24.10 2.55 -1.54
N PHE A 867 -22.79 2.68 -1.29
CA PHE A 867 -21.83 3.25 -2.23
C PHE A 867 -21.68 2.46 -3.54
N GLU A 868 -21.51 1.14 -3.47
CA GLU A 868 -21.35 0.30 -4.67
C GLU A 868 -22.58 0.35 -5.59
N THR A 869 -23.78 0.29 -5.02
CA THR A 869 -25.03 0.37 -5.78
C THR A 869 -25.17 1.72 -6.48
N TYR A 870 -24.80 2.80 -5.78
CA TYR A 870 -24.78 4.14 -6.35
C TYR A 870 -23.80 4.26 -7.53
N GLN A 871 -22.59 3.66 -7.43
CA GLN A 871 -21.64 3.61 -8.54
C GLN A 871 -22.19 2.86 -9.75
N LYS A 872 -22.85 1.70 -9.56
CA LYS A 872 -23.50 0.95 -10.65
C LYS A 872 -24.56 1.78 -11.37
N ILE A 873 -25.43 2.47 -10.62
CA ILE A 873 -26.47 3.35 -11.20
C ILE A 873 -25.85 4.52 -11.98
N LEU A 874 -24.74 5.06 -11.50
CA LEU A 874 -24.02 6.14 -12.16
C LEU A 874 -23.41 5.67 -13.48
N GLN A 875 -22.76 4.51 -13.50
CA GLN A 875 -22.23 3.91 -14.73
C GLN A 875 -23.35 3.65 -15.76
N GLU A 876 -24.47 3.06 -15.34
CA GLU A 876 -25.64 2.85 -16.21
C GLU A 876 -26.16 4.16 -16.83
N ALA A 877 -26.24 5.24 -16.03
CA ALA A 877 -26.70 6.53 -16.52
C ALA A 877 -25.73 7.16 -17.53
N ILE A 878 -24.43 6.92 -17.39
CA ILE A 878 -23.39 7.43 -18.31
C ILE A 878 -23.43 6.66 -19.62
N ASP A 879 -23.48 5.33 -19.57
CA ASP A 879 -23.57 4.50 -20.77
C ASP A 879 -24.80 4.91 -21.61
N GLU A 880 -25.96 5.13 -20.97
CA GLU A 880 -27.18 5.60 -21.63
C GLU A 880 -27.01 6.99 -22.27
N LEU A 881 -26.27 7.90 -21.64
CA LEU A 881 -25.99 9.23 -22.18
C LEU A 881 -25.05 9.17 -23.38
N LYS A 882 -24.01 8.32 -23.32
CA LYS A 882 -23.07 8.08 -24.43
C LYS A 882 -23.78 7.46 -25.64
N GLU A 883 -24.67 6.49 -25.43
CA GLU A 883 -25.40 5.81 -26.52
C GLU A 883 -26.47 6.69 -27.19
N LYS A 884 -27.14 7.57 -26.44
CA LYS A 884 -28.28 8.36 -26.95
C LYS A 884 -27.93 9.80 -27.28
N GLU A 885 -27.57 10.59 -26.27
CA GLU A 885 -27.52 12.06 -26.35
C GLU A 885 -26.18 12.58 -26.88
N PHE A 886 -25.10 11.81 -26.73
CA PHE A 886 -23.74 12.21 -27.11
C PHE A 886 -23.06 11.23 -28.08
N LYS A 887 -23.85 10.47 -28.85
CA LYS A 887 -23.35 9.42 -29.76
C LYS A 887 -22.30 9.92 -30.74
N ASP A 888 -22.42 11.16 -31.21
CA ASP A 888 -21.50 11.78 -32.17
C ASP A 888 -20.11 12.07 -31.58
N LEU A 889 -20.01 12.37 -30.28
CA LEU A 889 -18.75 12.69 -29.60
C LEU A 889 -17.85 11.46 -29.33
N TYR A 890 -18.43 10.26 -29.34
CA TYR A 890 -17.75 9.00 -29.01
C TYR A 890 -17.65 8.04 -30.21
N LYS A 891 -17.79 8.53 -31.45
CA LYS A 891 -17.66 7.70 -32.68
C LYS A 891 -16.28 7.09 -32.88
N SER A 892 -15.21 7.73 -32.38
CA SER A 892 -13.81 7.31 -32.55
C SER A 892 -13.33 6.31 -31.49
N GLU A 893 -13.94 6.31 -30.31
CA GLU A 893 -13.82 5.18 -29.39
C GLU A 893 -14.62 4.04 -30.02
N LYS A 894 -13.96 3.00 -30.52
CA LYS A 894 -14.64 1.73 -30.81
C LYS A 894 -15.25 1.27 -29.49
N ILE A 895 -16.50 1.66 -29.23
CA ILE A 895 -17.24 1.21 -28.06
C ILE A 895 -17.30 -0.30 -28.22
N HIS A 896 -16.54 -1.00 -27.39
CA HIS A 896 -16.49 -2.46 -27.33
C HIS A 896 -17.83 -3.01 -26.82
N HIS A 897 -18.92 -2.80 -27.56
CA HIS A 897 -20.17 -3.53 -27.36
C HIS A 897 -20.13 -4.77 -28.27
N GLN A 898 -19.38 -5.79 -27.83
CA GLN A 898 -19.41 -7.12 -28.45
C GLN A 898 -20.72 -7.88 -28.17
N TYR A 899 -21.62 -7.37 -27.32
CA TYR A 899 -22.78 -8.12 -26.84
C TYR A 899 -24.07 -7.27 -26.83
N TYR A 900 -25.15 -7.84 -27.37
CA TYR A 900 -26.48 -7.22 -27.45
C TYR A 900 -27.31 -7.36 -26.16
N VAL A 901 -26.87 -8.20 -25.22
CA VAL A 901 -27.50 -8.44 -23.92
C VAL A 901 -26.49 -8.21 -22.79
N LYS A 902 -26.84 -7.37 -21.81
CA LYS A 902 -26.00 -7.09 -20.64
C LYS A 902 -26.05 -8.22 -19.60
N ASP A 903 -27.24 -8.74 -19.29
CA ASP A 903 -27.47 -9.74 -18.24
C ASP A 903 -28.29 -10.95 -18.72
N ILE A 904 -27.96 -12.14 -18.22
CA ILE A 904 -28.64 -13.39 -18.56
C ILE A 904 -29.11 -14.09 -17.29
N GLN A 905 -30.40 -14.41 -17.24
CA GLN A 905 -30.97 -15.27 -16.20
C GLN A 905 -30.88 -16.73 -16.65
N ILE A 906 -30.22 -17.58 -15.86
CA ILE A 906 -30.18 -19.03 -16.08
C ILE A 906 -30.99 -19.69 -14.98
N ASP A 907 -32.07 -20.35 -15.37
CA ASP A 907 -32.87 -21.22 -14.50
C ASP A 907 -32.57 -22.67 -14.87
N THR A 908 -32.05 -23.46 -13.92
CA THR A 908 -31.64 -24.84 -14.18
C THR A 908 -32.17 -25.76 -13.08
N ASP A 909 -32.38 -27.05 -13.38
CA ASP A 909 -32.66 -28.13 -12.41
C ASP A 909 -31.45 -29.06 -12.19
N LEU A 910 -30.28 -28.73 -12.75
CA LEU A 910 -29.04 -29.47 -12.53
C LEU A 910 -28.41 -29.08 -11.18
N GLU A 911 -27.72 -30.03 -10.54
CA GLU A 911 -26.98 -29.78 -9.31
C GLU A 911 -25.68 -29.02 -9.61
N ILE A 912 -25.76 -27.70 -9.55
CA ILE A 912 -24.68 -26.78 -9.91
C ILE A 912 -24.34 -25.95 -8.68
N LEU A 913 -23.41 -26.45 -7.87
CA LEU A 913 -23.02 -25.83 -6.60
C LEU A 913 -21.58 -26.20 -6.20
N ILE A 914 -21.07 -25.51 -5.20
CA ILE A 914 -19.87 -25.88 -4.45
C ILE A 914 -20.32 -26.74 -3.25
N PRO A 915 -19.98 -28.04 -3.22
CA PRO A 915 -20.39 -28.92 -2.12
C PRO A 915 -19.83 -28.50 -0.76
N ASP A 916 -20.55 -28.81 0.32
CA ASP A 916 -20.10 -28.51 1.70
C ASP A 916 -18.82 -29.29 2.04
N ASP A 917 -18.71 -30.52 1.52
CA ASP A 917 -17.55 -31.39 1.75
C ASP A 917 -16.29 -30.88 1.05
N TYR A 918 -16.44 -30.06 0.01
CA TYR A 918 -15.33 -29.46 -0.72
C TYR A 918 -14.91 -28.11 -0.12
N ILE A 919 -15.88 -27.23 0.19
CA ILE A 919 -15.64 -25.97 0.91
C ILE A 919 -16.66 -25.84 2.04
N SER A 920 -16.22 -26.12 3.26
CA SER A 920 -17.06 -26.10 4.46
C SER A 920 -17.41 -24.69 4.95
N ASP A 921 -16.49 -23.72 4.77
CA ASP A 921 -16.71 -22.34 5.18
C ASP A 921 -17.66 -21.60 4.23
N THR A 922 -18.79 -21.13 4.76
CA THR A 922 -19.83 -20.47 3.97
C THR A 922 -19.37 -19.14 3.38
N SER A 923 -18.50 -18.41 4.09
CA SER A 923 -18.00 -17.11 3.66
C SER A 923 -17.03 -17.27 2.49
N GLU A 924 -16.17 -18.28 2.53
CA GLU A 924 -15.28 -18.65 1.43
C GLU A 924 -16.07 -19.13 0.21
N ARG A 925 -17.10 -19.97 0.37
CA ARG A 925 -17.97 -20.36 -0.75
C ARG A 925 -18.57 -19.15 -1.44
N LEU A 926 -19.12 -18.23 -0.66
CA LEU A 926 -19.70 -16.99 -1.18
C LEU A 926 -18.66 -16.16 -1.95
N TYR A 927 -17.44 -16.06 -1.42
CA TYR A 927 -16.33 -15.40 -2.10
C TYR A 927 -15.99 -16.07 -3.44
N GLN A 928 -15.87 -17.41 -3.48
CA GLN A 928 -15.61 -18.14 -4.72
C GLN A 928 -16.72 -17.92 -5.77
N TYR A 929 -17.98 -17.91 -5.34
CA TYR A 929 -19.09 -17.61 -6.24
C TYR A 929 -19.04 -16.15 -6.77
N GLN A 930 -18.69 -15.18 -5.93
CA GLN A 930 -18.52 -13.79 -6.34
C GLN A 930 -17.37 -13.62 -7.32
N GLU A 931 -16.20 -14.23 -7.06
CA GLU A 931 -15.05 -14.19 -7.96
C GLU A 931 -15.40 -14.82 -9.31
N LEU A 932 -16.01 -16.01 -9.32
CA LEU A 932 -16.47 -16.67 -10.54
C LEU A 932 -17.42 -15.80 -11.37
N SER A 933 -18.29 -15.01 -10.72
CA SER A 933 -19.23 -14.11 -11.41
C SER A 933 -18.56 -12.91 -12.11
N LYS A 934 -17.36 -12.51 -11.68
CA LYS A 934 -16.62 -11.36 -12.24
C LYS A 934 -15.77 -11.75 -13.46
N ILE A 935 -15.51 -13.04 -13.67
CA ILE A 935 -14.63 -13.52 -14.73
C ILE A 935 -15.28 -13.26 -16.11
N LYS A 936 -14.50 -12.69 -17.03
CA LYS A 936 -14.93 -12.34 -18.40
C LYS A 936 -14.12 -13.03 -19.51
N ASP A 937 -13.01 -13.69 -19.15
CA ASP A 937 -12.02 -14.23 -20.09
C ASP A 937 -11.69 -15.69 -19.77
N GLU A 938 -11.42 -16.49 -20.80
CA GLU A 938 -11.18 -17.94 -20.65
C GLU A 938 -9.87 -18.25 -19.90
N GLU A 939 -8.81 -17.48 -20.13
CA GLU A 939 -7.55 -17.60 -19.39
C GLU A 939 -7.74 -17.40 -17.88
N LYS A 940 -8.63 -16.48 -17.48
CA LYS A 940 -8.98 -16.26 -16.08
C LYS A 940 -9.79 -17.40 -15.48
N ILE A 941 -10.59 -18.12 -16.27
CA ILE A 941 -11.29 -19.34 -15.81
C ILE A 941 -10.28 -20.44 -15.50
N GLU A 942 -9.30 -20.66 -16.37
CA GLU A 942 -8.28 -21.69 -16.12
C GLU A 942 -7.42 -21.33 -14.90
N ASN A 943 -7.01 -20.07 -14.77
CA ASN A 943 -6.35 -19.59 -13.55
C ASN A 943 -7.22 -19.76 -12.29
N PHE A 944 -8.54 -19.61 -12.39
CA PHE A 944 -9.46 -19.84 -11.28
C PHE A 944 -9.55 -21.32 -10.89
N LYS A 945 -9.60 -22.23 -11.88
CA LYS A 945 -9.58 -23.68 -11.64
C LYS A 945 -8.29 -24.12 -10.94
N ILE A 946 -7.13 -23.65 -11.43
CA ILE A 946 -5.82 -23.94 -10.82
C ILE A 946 -5.81 -23.48 -9.35
N LYS A 947 -6.35 -22.29 -9.06
CA LYS A 947 -6.45 -21.79 -7.67
C LYS A 947 -7.39 -22.60 -6.80
N LEU A 948 -8.52 -23.07 -7.34
CA LEU A 948 -9.42 -23.94 -6.58
C LEU A 948 -8.76 -25.29 -6.27
N GLN A 949 -8.08 -25.88 -7.27
CA GLN A 949 -7.38 -27.14 -7.11
C GLN A 949 -6.27 -27.04 -6.07
N ASP A 950 -5.44 -26.01 -6.18
CA ASP A 950 -4.33 -25.79 -5.26
C ASP A 950 -4.81 -25.60 -3.81
N ARG A 951 -5.96 -24.95 -3.59
CA ARG A 951 -6.48 -24.59 -2.26
C ARG A 951 -7.34 -25.66 -1.60
N PHE A 952 -8.12 -26.40 -2.39
CA PHE A 952 -9.18 -27.27 -1.87
C PHE A 952 -9.10 -28.71 -2.42
N GLY A 953 -8.18 -29.01 -3.34
CA GLY A 953 -8.01 -30.34 -3.93
C GLY A 953 -8.84 -30.55 -5.20
N GLU A 954 -9.16 -31.79 -5.54
CA GLU A 954 -9.85 -32.10 -6.80
C GLU A 954 -11.24 -31.46 -6.90
N ILE A 955 -11.55 -30.82 -8.03
CA ILE A 955 -12.81 -30.10 -8.24
C ILE A 955 -13.96 -31.12 -8.42
N PRO A 956 -15.01 -31.09 -7.58
CA PRO A 956 -16.17 -31.96 -7.74
C PRO A 956 -16.95 -31.68 -9.03
N ILE A 957 -17.64 -32.71 -9.56
CA ILE A 957 -18.45 -32.60 -10.78
C ILE A 957 -19.48 -31.44 -10.71
N PRO A 958 -20.25 -31.25 -9.61
CA PRO A 958 -21.18 -30.12 -9.49
C PRO A 958 -20.51 -28.75 -9.63
N THR A 959 -19.27 -28.62 -9.12
CA THR A 959 -18.48 -27.39 -9.19
C THR A 959 -17.88 -27.18 -10.58
N TYR A 960 -17.48 -28.26 -11.26
CA TYR A 960 -17.02 -28.17 -12.65
C TYR A 960 -18.13 -27.68 -13.59
N GLU A 961 -19.34 -28.22 -13.45
CA GLU A 961 -20.51 -27.78 -14.22
C GLU A 961 -20.86 -26.31 -13.89
N LEU A 962 -20.70 -25.87 -12.63
CA LEU A 962 -20.84 -24.45 -12.24
C LEU A 962 -19.88 -23.54 -12.99
N ILE A 963 -18.61 -23.91 -13.10
CA ILE A 963 -17.62 -23.11 -13.84
C ILE A 963 -18.00 -23.04 -15.33
N GLU A 964 -18.48 -24.14 -15.90
CA GLU A 964 -18.95 -24.18 -17.30
C GLU A 964 -20.18 -23.28 -17.55
N THR A 965 -21.00 -22.97 -16.55
CA THR A 965 -22.10 -21.99 -16.71
C THR A 965 -21.62 -20.59 -17.09
N VAL A 966 -20.38 -20.21 -16.72
CA VAL A 966 -19.83 -18.89 -17.08
C VAL A 966 -19.54 -18.83 -18.58
N LYS A 967 -18.94 -19.89 -19.13
CA LYS A 967 -18.73 -20.02 -20.59
C LYS A 967 -20.05 -20.03 -21.33
N LEU A 968 -21.07 -20.70 -20.78
CA LEU A 968 -22.42 -20.69 -21.31
C LEU A 968 -23.00 -19.28 -21.39
N LYS A 969 -22.87 -18.50 -20.31
CA LYS A 969 -23.32 -17.09 -20.29
C LYS A 969 -22.67 -16.27 -21.41
N TRP A 970 -21.38 -16.43 -21.67
CA TRP A 970 -20.70 -15.69 -22.75
C TRP A 970 -21.24 -16.09 -24.13
N GLY A 971 -21.43 -17.39 -24.38
CA GLY A 971 -22.02 -17.87 -25.63
C GLY A 971 -23.44 -17.35 -25.85
N LEU A 972 -24.28 -17.41 -24.81
CA LEU A 972 -25.65 -16.90 -24.84
C LEU A 972 -25.72 -15.38 -25.06
N LYS A 973 -24.76 -14.60 -24.53
CA LYS A 973 -24.67 -13.15 -24.77
C LYS A 973 -24.41 -12.81 -26.24
N LYS A 974 -23.60 -13.62 -26.94
CA LYS A 974 -23.33 -13.45 -28.37
C LYS A 974 -24.57 -13.68 -29.23
N ILE A 975 -25.44 -14.59 -28.81
CA ILE A 975 -26.69 -14.97 -29.50
C ILE A 975 -27.90 -14.14 -29.01
N ALA A 976 -27.67 -13.13 -28.16
CA ALA A 976 -28.71 -12.26 -27.65
C ALA A 976 -29.87 -12.98 -26.93
N ILE A 977 -29.54 -13.99 -26.11
CA ILE A 977 -30.51 -14.66 -25.22
C ILE A 977 -30.54 -13.96 -23.86
N GLU A 978 -31.72 -13.54 -23.39
CA GLU A 978 -31.89 -12.86 -22.08
C GLU A 978 -32.19 -13.84 -20.94
N ARG A 979 -32.88 -14.95 -21.25
CA ARG A 979 -33.22 -15.98 -20.26
C ARG A 979 -32.99 -17.35 -20.85
N ALA A 980 -32.32 -18.22 -20.10
CA ALA A 980 -32.10 -19.61 -20.43
C ALA A 980 -32.76 -20.48 -19.36
N VAL A 981 -33.56 -21.45 -19.79
CA VAL A 981 -34.20 -22.45 -18.91
C VAL A 981 -33.68 -23.82 -19.32
N ILE A 982 -32.99 -24.50 -18.41
CA ILE A 982 -32.49 -25.87 -18.57
C ILE A 982 -33.30 -26.75 -17.61
N LYS A 983 -34.32 -27.46 -18.12
CA LYS A 983 -35.17 -28.32 -17.29
C LYS A 983 -35.58 -29.58 -18.04
N ASN A 984 -35.76 -30.69 -17.32
CA ASN A 984 -36.28 -31.95 -17.88
C ASN A 984 -35.51 -32.43 -19.13
N ASN A 985 -34.18 -32.34 -19.12
CA ASN A 985 -33.29 -32.64 -20.26
C ASN A 985 -33.49 -31.77 -21.53
N GLN A 986 -34.13 -30.60 -21.39
CA GLN A 986 -34.37 -29.66 -22.48
C GLN A 986 -33.83 -28.26 -22.12
N PHE A 987 -33.24 -27.58 -23.10
CA PHE A 987 -32.89 -26.16 -22.99
C PHE A 987 -33.86 -25.31 -23.79
N VAL A 988 -34.31 -24.21 -23.19
CA VAL A 988 -35.14 -23.18 -23.81
C VAL A 988 -34.49 -21.81 -23.56
N GLY A 989 -33.95 -21.21 -24.62
CA GLY A 989 -33.40 -19.86 -24.65
C GLY A 989 -34.44 -18.84 -25.16
N TYR A 990 -34.68 -17.78 -24.40
CA TYR A 990 -35.57 -16.69 -24.75
C TYR A 990 -34.76 -15.51 -25.31
N PHE A 991 -34.94 -15.19 -26.59
CA PHE A 991 -34.30 -14.04 -27.25
C PHE A 991 -34.77 -12.70 -26.67
N ILE A 992 -34.08 -11.59 -26.97
CA ILE A 992 -34.49 -10.22 -26.59
C ILE A 992 -35.94 -9.93 -27.02
N ASN A 993 -36.70 -9.22 -26.18
CA ASN A 993 -38.12 -8.90 -26.43
C ASN A 993 -38.33 -7.72 -27.41
N ASP A 994 -37.29 -6.92 -27.67
CA ASP A 994 -37.33 -5.77 -28.57
C ASP A 994 -37.03 -6.18 -30.03
N LYS A 995 -38.07 -6.18 -30.88
CA LYS A 995 -37.96 -6.53 -32.30
C LYS A 995 -37.13 -5.54 -33.12
N ASN A 996 -36.94 -4.30 -32.63
CA ASN A 996 -36.17 -3.27 -33.32
C ASN A 996 -34.67 -3.31 -32.97
N ASN A 997 -34.23 -4.31 -32.19
CA ASN A 997 -32.84 -4.43 -31.82
C ASN A 997 -31.98 -4.83 -33.02
N SER A 998 -30.85 -4.12 -33.20
CA SER A 998 -29.83 -4.36 -34.24
C SER A 998 -29.34 -5.81 -34.37
N PHE A 999 -29.55 -6.66 -33.37
CA PHE A 999 -29.23 -8.09 -33.42
C PHE A 999 -29.99 -8.85 -34.53
N PHE A 1000 -31.29 -8.61 -34.70
CA PHE A 1000 -32.10 -9.36 -35.67
C PHE A 1000 -31.71 -9.07 -37.13
N ASN A 1001 -31.03 -7.95 -37.37
CA ASN A 1001 -30.48 -7.56 -38.67
C ASN A 1001 -28.99 -7.88 -38.79
N SER A 1002 -28.38 -8.57 -37.81
CA SER A 1002 -26.95 -8.85 -37.79
C SER A 1002 -26.59 -10.09 -38.61
N PRO A 1003 -25.37 -10.16 -39.20
CA PRO A 1003 -24.89 -11.35 -39.91
C PRO A 1003 -24.79 -12.58 -39.01
N ILE A 1004 -24.64 -12.38 -37.69
CA ILE A 1004 -24.62 -13.44 -36.67
C ILE A 1004 -25.98 -14.15 -36.63
N PHE A 1005 -27.08 -13.40 -36.69
CA PHE A 1005 -28.43 -13.97 -36.68
C PHE A 1005 -28.73 -14.75 -37.96
N SER A 1006 -28.32 -14.23 -39.13
CA SER A 1006 -28.44 -14.93 -40.41
C SER A 1006 -27.65 -16.25 -40.43
N SER A 1007 -26.40 -16.24 -39.93
CA SER A 1007 -25.61 -17.47 -39.79
C SER A 1007 -26.26 -18.46 -38.82
N LEU A 1008 -26.82 -17.98 -37.71
CA LEU A 1008 -27.49 -18.82 -36.72
C LEU A 1008 -28.70 -19.55 -37.33
N ILE A 1009 -29.54 -18.87 -38.09
CA ILE A 1009 -30.69 -19.49 -38.78
C ILE A 1009 -30.22 -20.56 -39.77
N SER A 1010 -29.20 -20.26 -40.59
CA SER A 1010 -28.68 -21.23 -41.57
C SER A 1010 -28.13 -22.51 -40.90
N LYS A 1011 -27.46 -22.39 -39.75
CA LYS A 1011 -26.92 -23.54 -39.00
C LYS A 1011 -27.99 -24.33 -38.30
N ILE A 1012 -29.04 -23.67 -37.80
CA ILE A 1012 -30.19 -24.36 -37.20
C ILE A 1012 -30.89 -25.22 -38.25
N GLN A 1013 -31.01 -24.74 -39.50
CA GLN A 1013 -31.52 -25.53 -40.63
C GLN A 1013 -30.68 -26.79 -40.91
N THR A 1014 -29.36 -26.72 -40.75
CA THR A 1014 -28.49 -27.91 -40.89
C THR A 1014 -28.56 -28.88 -39.69
N LEU A 1015 -28.97 -28.39 -38.51
CA LEU A 1015 -29.04 -29.14 -37.24
C LEU A 1015 -30.50 -29.48 -36.82
N ASN A 1016 -31.42 -29.55 -37.79
CA ASN A 1016 -32.87 -29.69 -37.60
C ASN A 1016 -33.36 -30.85 -36.73
N LYS A 1017 -32.52 -31.86 -36.43
CA LYS A 1017 -32.90 -33.00 -35.57
C LYS A 1017 -32.76 -32.74 -34.06
N ILE A 1018 -32.06 -31.68 -33.64
CA ILE A 1018 -31.70 -31.45 -32.22
C ILE A 1018 -32.03 -30.02 -31.76
N VAL A 1019 -32.04 -29.04 -32.69
CA VAL A 1019 -32.26 -27.63 -32.38
C VAL A 1019 -33.47 -27.12 -33.16
N SER A 1020 -34.38 -26.42 -32.50
CA SER A 1020 -35.55 -25.79 -33.15
C SER A 1020 -35.75 -24.36 -32.66
N ILE A 1021 -36.34 -23.52 -33.52
CA ILE A 1021 -36.82 -22.19 -33.14
C ILE A 1021 -38.35 -22.21 -33.16
N LYS A 1022 -38.97 -21.67 -32.11
CA LYS A 1022 -40.42 -21.47 -32.04
C LYS A 1022 -40.76 -20.05 -31.63
N GLU A 1023 -41.84 -19.50 -32.15
CA GLU A 1023 -42.42 -18.27 -31.66
C GLU A 1023 -43.49 -18.58 -30.61
N LYS A 1024 -43.46 -17.85 -29.48
CA LYS A 1024 -44.48 -17.97 -28.43
C LYS A 1024 -44.98 -16.61 -28.01
N GLU A 1025 -46.29 -16.48 -27.92
CA GLU A 1025 -46.95 -15.30 -27.39
C GLU A 1025 -46.80 -15.27 -25.85
N THR A 1026 -46.22 -14.19 -25.32
CA THR A 1026 -46.03 -14.00 -23.87
C THR A 1026 -46.80 -12.76 -23.40
N LYS A 1027 -46.99 -12.59 -22.07
CA LYS A 1027 -47.62 -11.39 -21.48
C LYS A 1027 -46.95 -10.05 -21.84
N LYS A 1028 -45.77 -10.07 -22.48
CA LYS A 1028 -45.00 -8.90 -22.92
C LYS A 1028 -44.82 -8.83 -24.45
N GLY A 1029 -45.55 -9.64 -25.22
CA GLY A 1029 -45.48 -9.72 -26.69
C GLY A 1029 -45.02 -11.07 -27.25
N LEU A 1030 -44.95 -11.16 -28.58
CA LEU A 1030 -44.41 -12.31 -29.35
C LEU A 1030 -42.89 -12.41 -29.16
N ARG A 1031 -42.41 -13.58 -28.73
CA ARG A 1031 -40.99 -13.81 -28.42
C ARG A 1031 -40.46 -15.08 -29.09
N LEU A 1032 -39.29 -14.98 -29.72
CA LEU A 1032 -38.57 -16.11 -30.29
C LEU A 1032 -37.93 -16.97 -29.19
N LEU A 1033 -37.98 -18.29 -29.36
CA LEU A 1033 -37.42 -19.29 -28.45
C LEU A 1033 -36.47 -20.21 -29.21
N LEU A 1034 -35.29 -20.44 -28.66
CA LEU A 1034 -34.35 -21.49 -29.08
C LEU A 1034 -34.55 -22.72 -28.19
N ILE A 1035 -34.93 -23.85 -28.78
CA ILE A 1035 -35.15 -25.11 -28.06
C ILE A 1035 -34.09 -26.12 -28.48
N ILE A 1036 -33.43 -26.74 -27.51
CA ILE A 1036 -32.45 -27.81 -27.73
C ILE A 1036 -32.81 -29.00 -26.84
N ASP A 1037 -32.98 -30.17 -27.45
CA ASP A 1037 -33.38 -31.40 -26.74
C ASP A 1037 -32.15 -32.26 -26.34
N ASN A 1038 -32.33 -33.18 -25.38
CA ASN A 1038 -31.32 -34.13 -24.89
C ASN A 1038 -30.08 -33.50 -24.23
N ILE A 1039 -30.27 -32.50 -23.38
CA ILE A 1039 -29.20 -31.86 -22.60
C ILE A 1039 -29.19 -32.40 -21.18
N LYS A 1040 -28.20 -33.25 -20.89
CA LYS A 1040 -27.99 -33.84 -19.56
C LYS A 1040 -26.93 -33.10 -18.72
N ASN A 1041 -26.11 -32.26 -19.34
CA ASN A 1041 -25.06 -31.47 -18.68
C ASN A 1041 -24.75 -30.18 -19.44
N ILE A 1042 -24.13 -29.21 -18.78
CA ILE A 1042 -23.83 -27.88 -19.35
C ILE A 1042 -22.68 -27.98 -20.34
N LYS A 1043 -21.70 -28.85 -20.11
CA LYS A 1043 -20.59 -29.05 -21.05
C LYS A 1043 -21.05 -29.42 -22.47
N LYS A 1044 -22.07 -30.30 -22.60
CA LYS A 1044 -22.66 -30.65 -23.90
C LYS A 1044 -23.40 -29.47 -24.52
N LEU A 1045 -24.12 -28.69 -23.71
CA LEU A 1045 -24.79 -27.47 -24.16
C LEU A 1045 -23.78 -26.42 -24.66
N ASN A 1046 -22.68 -26.19 -23.94
CA ASN A 1046 -21.60 -25.29 -24.39
C ASN A 1046 -21.03 -25.70 -25.74
N LYS A 1047 -20.76 -27.00 -25.96
CA LYS A 1047 -20.29 -27.50 -27.26
C LYS A 1047 -21.29 -27.21 -28.38
N LEU A 1048 -22.59 -27.37 -28.13
CA LEU A 1048 -23.64 -27.11 -29.11
C LEU A 1048 -23.78 -25.61 -29.42
N ILE A 1049 -23.73 -24.76 -28.40
CA ILE A 1049 -23.76 -23.29 -28.57
C ILE A 1049 -22.52 -22.79 -29.31
N ASN A 1050 -21.34 -23.34 -29.01
CA ASN A 1050 -20.11 -22.99 -29.73
C ASN A 1050 -20.17 -23.43 -31.21
N LYS A 1051 -20.78 -24.58 -31.53
CA LYS A 1051 -21.04 -24.97 -32.92
C LYS A 1051 -22.01 -24.03 -33.64
N LEU A 1052 -22.97 -23.44 -32.92
CA LEU A 1052 -23.85 -22.41 -33.48
C LEU A 1052 -23.11 -21.08 -33.71
N LEU A 1053 -22.03 -20.82 -32.97
CA LEU A 1053 -21.22 -19.59 -33.04
C LEU A 1053 -20.00 -19.68 -33.95
N SER A 1054 -19.46 -20.86 -34.22
CA SER A 1054 -18.29 -21.05 -35.09
C SER A 1054 -18.67 -20.67 -36.51
N LEU A 1055 -18.05 -19.61 -37.06
CA LEU A 1055 -18.33 -19.08 -38.41
C LEU A 1055 -18.32 -20.16 -39.49
#